data_AF-A0A8H4QEK6-F1
#
_entry.id   AF-A0A8H4QEK6-F1
#
_cell.length_a   1.000
_cell.length_b   1.000
_cell.length_c   1.000
_cell.angle_alpha   90.00
_cell.angle_beta   90.00
_cell.angle_gamma   90.00
#
_symmetry.space_group_name_H-M   'P 1'
#
loop_
_entity.id
_entity.type
_entity.pdbx_description
1 polymer ?
#
loop_
_entity_poly.entity_id
_entity_poly.type
_entity_poly.pdbx_seq_one_letter_code
_entity_poly.pdbx_strand_id
1 'polypeptide(L)'
;MKQLHVSGDFAPGFLQGTMVEGGDPTGLYHLIVGKGQNAFVGNGLGGTSLLNANVFLEADDATMKMDCWPDELKGHDKLKKYYKRAADVLQPEEYPHDWPNLPKLTMLEKQAQALGMGEKFRRVPQTTRFVNGPNSTGVEMYPSALTGMDSTGVNDGSKSSTLVNYLSDAWNWGAEMFCECEVRYIKKHPDPNEDGYLVFFAWHGSKRGAFQKNLYEDLMWVHAKKCVFLGAGSIGTTEILLRSKKLGLSMSDKVGKGMSGNGDILAFGYNCDEEVNAIGRQYPSPYKPIGPTITGVIDCRHDVENPLDGFVIEEGAIPKALAPLFQTMLELMPGNQYPKGDGLFSKVKHGLAQQGSRFLGPYFRKGSIEKTQIYLIMSHDSNQAILTLKDDKPVLEFLGVGNSSHVKYLNGLLQQATEAVGGTFVQSPFYAALGQQEITVHPIGGACISRDGTADNGVTNHYGEVLTGHGTETHPGLIVTDGAVIPTALGVNPFATITALAERSVEHAARDIGRRIDLKTKNAILNLFGEPHQYVEGSRPIIRRDTVEIAAAKNFVAESQAAKANGFGFSEVMSGYIHVGDGIEGDKIEDYEVAAKTARGLCEEARFFLSVHAFDTDMTVNRADHKAMLTGTFACAGLKGSPFLVQRGNFHLFSLDLKAPGTKNLTYDFDMLSIDGHKYHFHGYKVVDSSVALGPLRFWSAASTLYVTISHVDCGLDESTLGRVSGPRSNPAPASWATSPSNPRASSSPLSSSNNTPP
;
A
#
# COMPACT_ATOMS: atom_id res chain seq x y z
N MET A 1 15.08 -2.11 8.55
CA MET A 1 15.61 -2.23 7.18
C MET A 1 14.88 -3.26 6.32
N LYS A 2 14.57 -4.48 6.80
CA LYS A 2 13.87 -5.50 5.97
C LYS A 2 12.48 -5.12 5.42
N GLN A 3 11.82 -4.13 6.03
CA GLN A 3 10.47 -3.67 5.68
C GLN A 3 10.48 -2.29 5.00
N LEU A 4 11.67 -1.76 4.67
CA LEU A 4 11.81 -0.47 4.02
C LEU A 4 12.00 -0.69 2.53
N HIS A 5 11.23 0.03 1.73
CA HIS A 5 11.42 0.22 0.31
C HIS A 5 11.83 1.68 0.06
N VAL A 6 12.81 1.90 -0.80
CA VAL A 6 13.24 3.22 -1.24
C VAL A 6 13.17 3.27 -2.76
N SER A 7 12.51 4.29 -3.30
CA SER A 7 12.36 4.48 -4.75
C SER A 7 12.44 5.97 -5.12
N GLY A 8 12.66 6.30 -6.39
CA GLY A 8 12.56 7.68 -6.91
C GLY A 8 13.91 8.29 -7.31
N ASP A 9 13.92 9.56 -7.67
CA ASP A 9 15.11 10.23 -8.22
C ASP A 9 15.83 11.02 -7.13
N PHE A 10 16.96 10.49 -6.65
CA PHE A 10 17.78 11.17 -5.64
C PHE A 10 18.66 12.22 -6.30
N ALA A 11 18.32 13.49 -6.09
CA ALA A 11 19.08 14.64 -6.58
C ALA A 11 19.48 15.57 -5.40
N PRO A 12 20.62 15.33 -4.74
CA PRO A 12 21.10 16.20 -3.67
C PRO A 12 21.66 17.51 -4.26
N GLY A 13 21.06 18.64 -3.90
CA GLY A 13 21.51 19.97 -4.32
C GLY A 13 21.48 20.20 -5.84
N PHE A 14 22.63 20.56 -6.42
CA PHE A 14 22.78 20.90 -7.84
C PHE A 14 23.24 19.73 -8.74
N LEU A 15 23.38 18.53 -8.18
CA LEU A 15 23.84 17.35 -8.93
C LEU A 15 22.71 16.74 -9.77
N GLN A 16 23.09 16.06 -10.85
CA GLN A 16 22.16 15.31 -11.69
C GLN A 16 21.58 14.13 -10.88
N GLY A 17 20.25 14.00 -10.89
CA GLY A 17 19.54 12.97 -10.15
C GLY A 17 19.96 11.55 -10.56
N THR A 18 20.06 10.67 -9.57
CA THR A 18 20.25 9.23 -9.78
C THR A 18 19.00 8.50 -9.31
N MET A 19 18.42 7.68 -10.18
CA MET A 19 17.31 6.81 -9.83
C MET A 19 17.76 5.82 -8.75
N VAL A 20 17.08 5.81 -7.62
CA VAL A 20 17.32 4.88 -6.50
C VAL A 20 16.16 3.90 -6.45
N GLU A 21 16.47 2.61 -6.38
CA GLU A 21 15.50 1.56 -6.11
C GLU A 21 16.15 0.51 -5.22
N GLY A 22 15.51 0.15 -4.12
CA GLY A 22 16.02 -0.87 -3.23
C GLY A 22 15.10 -1.18 -2.06
N GLY A 23 15.37 -2.29 -1.40
CA GLY A 23 14.54 -2.79 -0.30
C GLY A 23 13.47 -3.75 -0.77
N ASP A 24 12.45 -3.93 0.06
CA ASP A 24 11.37 -4.90 -0.15
C ASP A 24 10.12 -4.20 -0.70
N PRO A 25 9.69 -4.41 -1.96
CA PRO A 25 8.55 -3.73 -2.55
C PRO A 25 7.20 -4.07 -1.88
N THR A 26 7.15 -5.13 -1.06
CA THR A 26 5.97 -5.47 -0.24
C THR A 26 6.16 -5.09 1.24
N GLY A 27 7.24 -4.39 1.57
CA GLY A 27 7.53 -3.93 2.92
C GLY A 27 6.62 -2.79 3.38
N LEU A 28 6.36 -2.70 4.69
CA LEU A 28 5.41 -1.74 5.25
C LEU A 28 5.77 -0.26 5.01
N TYR A 29 7.05 0.08 4.93
CA TYR A 29 7.52 1.46 4.90
C TYR A 29 8.09 1.82 3.54
N HIS A 30 7.53 2.84 2.90
CA HIS A 30 7.99 3.29 1.59
C HIS A 30 8.49 4.74 1.69
N LEU A 31 9.76 4.95 1.36
CA LEU A 31 10.36 6.27 1.17
C LEU A 31 10.50 6.54 -0.33
N ILE A 32 9.77 7.53 -0.82
CA ILE A 32 9.81 7.97 -2.21
C ILE A 32 10.63 9.24 -2.25
N VAL A 33 11.81 9.12 -2.83
CA VAL A 33 12.77 10.19 -2.97
C VAL A 33 12.39 11.05 -4.16
N GLY A 34 12.15 12.32 -3.88
CA GLY A 34 11.77 13.30 -4.88
C GLY A 34 12.84 14.38 -5.05
N LYS A 35 12.62 15.23 -6.05
CA LYS A 35 13.36 16.47 -6.20
C LYS A 35 12.69 17.55 -5.36
N GLY A 36 13.40 18.04 -4.35
CA GLY A 36 12.93 19.10 -3.44
C GLY A 36 12.27 18.59 -2.17
N GLN A 37 11.37 17.62 -2.26
CA GLN A 37 10.72 17.00 -1.10
C GLN A 37 10.51 15.50 -1.32
N ASN A 38 10.70 14.73 -0.25
CA ASN A 38 10.53 13.28 -0.21
C ASN A 38 9.16 12.93 0.40
N ALA A 39 8.57 11.82 0.00
CA ALA A 39 7.30 11.34 0.56
C ALA A 39 7.50 10.03 1.32
N PHE A 40 6.90 9.92 2.51
CA PHE A 40 6.87 8.69 3.29
C PHE A 40 5.44 8.14 3.38
N VAL A 41 5.25 6.90 2.93
CA VAL A 41 3.92 6.27 2.84
C VAL A 41 3.94 4.86 3.42
N GLY A 42 2.76 4.37 3.82
CA GLY A 42 2.57 3.01 4.32
C GLY A 42 2.06 2.07 3.23
N ASN A 43 2.60 0.86 3.16
CA ASN A 43 2.18 -0.19 2.24
C ASN A 43 1.71 -1.42 3.03
N GLY A 44 0.42 -1.74 2.93
CA GLY A 44 -0.17 -2.88 3.63
C GLY A 44 -1.69 -2.83 3.61
N LEU A 45 -2.33 -3.89 4.09
CA LEU A 45 -3.79 -3.92 4.20
C LEU A 45 -4.24 -2.94 5.29
N GLY A 46 -4.76 -1.79 4.86
CA GLY A 46 -5.05 -0.62 5.72
C GLY A 46 -4.24 0.63 5.35
N GLY A 47 -3.22 0.49 4.49
CA GLY A 47 -2.39 1.59 3.99
C GLY A 47 -1.73 2.42 5.09
N THR A 48 -1.59 3.72 4.87
CA THR A 48 -0.98 4.64 5.85
C THR A 48 -1.77 4.75 7.17
N SER A 49 -3.02 4.28 7.25
CA SER A 49 -3.74 4.24 8.54
C SER A 49 -3.07 3.33 9.57
N LEU A 50 -2.21 2.39 9.14
CA LEU A 50 -1.38 1.58 10.02
C LEU A 50 -0.28 2.42 10.69
N LEU A 51 0.16 3.51 10.04
CA LEU A 51 1.33 4.31 10.40
C LEU A 51 1.01 5.76 10.77
N ASN A 52 -0.19 6.28 10.53
CA ASN A 52 -0.48 7.69 10.80
C ASN A 52 -0.49 8.02 12.32
N ALA A 53 -0.54 9.30 12.68
CA ALA A 53 -0.62 9.73 14.07
C ALA A 53 -2.06 9.84 14.62
N ASN A 54 -3.03 9.18 13.98
CA ASN A 54 -4.45 9.09 14.37
C ASN A 54 -5.26 10.40 14.36
N VAL A 55 -4.71 11.56 13.99
CA VAL A 55 -5.39 12.87 14.09
C VAL A 55 -6.55 13.06 13.10
N PHE A 56 -7.78 13.19 13.60
CA PHE A 56 -8.98 13.42 12.79
C PHE A 56 -9.36 14.91 12.78
N LEU A 57 -8.82 15.69 11.84
CA LEU A 57 -9.18 17.11 11.68
C LEU A 57 -9.87 17.36 10.35
N GLU A 58 -11.01 18.03 10.40
CA GLU A 58 -11.75 18.43 9.20
C GLU A 58 -11.07 19.65 8.54
N ALA A 59 -11.10 19.71 7.21
CA ALA A 59 -10.67 20.91 6.48
C ALA A 59 -11.56 22.10 6.88
N ASP A 60 -10.97 23.27 7.11
CA ASP A 60 -11.72 24.45 7.53
C ASP A 60 -12.51 25.07 6.36
N ASP A 61 -13.48 25.91 6.70
CA ASP A 61 -14.38 26.51 5.73
C ASP A 61 -13.67 27.47 4.76
N ALA A 62 -12.61 28.16 5.19
CA ALA A 62 -11.87 29.10 4.34
C ALA A 62 -11.10 28.34 3.26
N THR A 63 -10.42 27.24 3.64
CA THR A 63 -9.77 26.31 2.70
C THR A 63 -10.77 25.70 1.71
N MET A 64 -11.92 25.23 2.20
CA MET A 64 -12.96 24.61 1.35
C MET A 64 -13.65 25.62 0.42
N LYS A 65 -13.50 26.93 0.63
CA LYS A 65 -14.06 27.99 -0.23
C LYS A 65 -13.10 28.48 -1.31
N MET A 66 -11.85 28.02 -1.32
CA MET A 66 -10.87 28.39 -2.34
C MET A 66 -11.37 28.04 -3.76
N ASP A 67 -11.00 28.87 -4.75
CA ASP A 67 -11.43 28.75 -6.15
C ASP A 67 -11.03 27.43 -6.86
N CYS A 68 -10.10 26.68 -6.27
CA CYS A 68 -9.69 25.38 -6.76
C CYS A 68 -10.74 24.28 -6.53
N TRP A 69 -11.65 24.46 -5.56
CA TRP A 69 -12.76 23.54 -5.32
C TRP A 69 -13.94 23.86 -6.25
N PRO A 70 -14.69 22.86 -6.71
CA PRO A 70 -15.91 23.08 -7.47
C PRO A 70 -17.07 23.51 -6.56
N ASP A 71 -18.05 24.21 -7.12
CA ASP A 71 -19.16 24.81 -6.36
C ASP A 71 -19.99 23.78 -5.56
N GLU A 72 -20.05 22.52 -6.00
CA GLU A 72 -20.73 21.43 -5.29
C GLU A 72 -20.03 21.04 -3.98
N LEU A 73 -18.76 21.40 -3.83
CA LEU A 73 -17.93 21.11 -2.66
C LEU A 73 -17.51 22.36 -1.89
N LYS A 74 -17.79 23.57 -2.41
CA LYS A 74 -17.43 24.82 -1.74
C LYS A 74 -18.15 24.99 -0.40
N GLY A 75 -17.34 25.15 0.64
CA GLY A 75 -17.78 25.35 2.02
C GLY A 75 -17.92 24.05 2.81
N HIS A 76 -17.63 24.15 4.11
CA HIS A 76 -17.55 23.00 5.03
C HIS A 76 -18.87 22.19 5.11
N ASP A 77 -20.00 22.89 5.11
CA ASP A 77 -21.33 22.27 5.24
C ASP A 77 -21.67 21.27 4.12
N LYS A 78 -21.05 21.39 2.94
CA LYS A 78 -21.26 20.46 1.82
C LYS A 78 -20.76 19.05 2.12
N LEU A 79 -19.71 18.94 2.94
CA LEU A 79 -19.12 17.66 3.33
C LEU A 79 -19.49 17.20 4.74
N LYS A 80 -20.14 18.04 5.54
CA LYS A 80 -20.54 17.76 6.94
C LYS A 80 -21.23 16.41 7.15
N LYS A 81 -22.14 16.03 6.24
CA LYS A 81 -22.80 14.70 6.26
C LYS A 81 -21.78 13.56 6.22
N TYR A 82 -20.76 13.69 5.38
CA TYR A 82 -19.78 12.64 5.12
C TYR A 82 -18.65 12.66 6.16
N TYR A 83 -18.25 13.83 6.66
CA TYR A 83 -17.41 13.93 7.85
C TYR A 83 -18.04 13.24 9.04
N LYS A 84 -19.35 13.49 9.28
CA LYS A 84 -20.08 12.80 10.33
C LYS A 84 -20.07 11.28 10.14
N ARG A 85 -20.30 10.80 8.92
CA ARG A 85 -20.28 9.35 8.64
C ARG A 85 -18.90 8.74 8.87
N ALA A 86 -17.84 9.43 8.43
CA ALA A 86 -16.46 9.04 8.70
C ALA A 86 -16.19 8.97 10.21
N ALA A 87 -16.61 9.98 10.97
CA ALA A 87 -16.47 10.01 12.42
C ALA A 87 -17.29 8.91 13.12
N ASP A 88 -18.51 8.61 12.64
CA ASP A 88 -19.35 7.54 13.20
C ASP A 88 -18.69 6.14 13.03
N VAL A 89 -17.89 5.93 11.97
CA VAL A 89 -17.12 4.69 11.75
C VAL A 89 -15.79 4.72 12.49
N LEU A 90 -14.99 5.76 12.32
CA LEU A 90 -13.61 5.84 12.85
C LEU A 90 -13.55 6.13 14.35
N GLN A 91 -14.64 6.66 14.92
CA GLN A 91 -14.83 7.01 16.33
C GLN A 91 -13.68 7.86 16.90
N PRO A 92 -13.39 9.04 16.31
CA PRO A 92 -12.34 9.91 16.83
C PRO A 92 -12.74 10.48 18.20
N GLU A 93 -11.82 10.44 19.16
CA GLU A 93 -12.00 10.95 20.52
C GLU A 93 -10.78 11.75 20.97
N GLU A 94 -10.97 12.74 21.84
CA GLU A 94 -9.85 13.48 22.43
C GLU A 94 -9.15 12.65 23.50
N TYR A 95 -7.86 12.95 23.76
CA TYR A 95 -7.17 12.34 24.90
C TYR A 95 -7.94 12.67 26.20
N PRO A 96 -8.30 11.70 27.05
CA PRO A 96 -9.19 11.96 28.17
C PRO A 96 -8.57 12.86 29.25
N HIS A 97 -9.40 13.67 29.92
CA HIS A 97 -8.93 14.62 30.95
C HIS A 97 -8.53 13.95 32.27
N ASP A 98 -9.09 12.79 32.56
CA ASP A 98 -8.84 11.97 33.74
C ASP A 98 -7.65 11.00 33.57
N TRP A 99 -7.09 10.92 32.37
CA TRP A 99 -5.87 10.17 32.08
C TRP A 99 -4.60 10.92 32.51
N PRO A 100 -3.46 10.23 32.67
CA PRO A 100 -2.21 10.86 33.15
C PRO A 100 -1.82 12.09 32.32
N ASN A 101 -1.32 13.13 32.99
CA ASN A 101 -0.84 14.32 32.30
C ASN A 101 0.40 14.00 31.44
N LEU A 102 0.42 14.52 30.22
CA LEU A 102 1.49 14.29 29.25
C LEU A 102 2.41 15.50 29.19
N PRO A 103 3.72 15.38 29.53
CA PRO A 103 4.60 16.54 29.54
C PRO A 103 4.74 17.23 28.17
N LYS A 104 4.67 16.47 27.06
CA LYS A 104 4.67 17.02 25.69
C LYS A 104 3.46 17.90 25.38
N LEU A 105 2.28 17.51 25.89
CA LEU A 105 1.04 18.29 25.74
C LEU A 105 1.10 19.57 26.57
N THR A 106 1.52 19.46 27.84
CA THR A 106 1.71 20.63 28.72
C THR A 106 2.76 21.60 28.16
N MET A 107 3.81 21.09 27.51
CA MET A 107 4.82 21.93 26.85
C MET A 107 4.21 22.77 25.71
N LEU A 108 3.40 22.14 24.84
CA LEU A 108 2.71 22.86 23.76
C LEU A 108 1.74 23.92 24.30
N GLU A 109 0.98 23.59 25.35
CA GLU A 109 0.06 24.54 26.02
C GLU A 109 0.81 25.76 26.56
N LYS A 110 1.94 25.56 27.26
CA LYS A 110 2.79 26.65 27.76
C LYS A 110 3.28 27.56 26.64
N GLN A 111 3.67 26.97 25.51
CA GLN A 111 4.12 27.73 24.34
C GLN A 111 2.99 28.50 23.68
N ALA A 112 1.81 27.90 23.57
CA ALA A 112 0.62 28.60 23.10
C ALA A 112 0.34 29.85 23.95
N GLN A 113 0.41 29.72 25.28
CA GLN A 113 0.24 30.86 26.19
C GLN A 113 1.32 31.93 26.00
N ALA A 114 2.60 31.52 25.90
CA ALA A 114 3.71 32.44 25.71
C ALA A 114 3.62 33.22 24.37
N LEU A 115 3.05 32.61 23.34
CA LEU A 115 2.82 33.24 22.03
C LEU A 115 1.53 34.06 21.96
N GLY A 116 0.73 34.12 23.03
CA GLY A 116 -0.60 34.75 23.00
C GLY A 116 -1.63 33.97 22.17
N MET A 117 -1.38 32.67 21.94
CA MET A 117 -2.22 31.74 21.17
C MET A 117 -2.94 30.72 22.08
N GLY A 118 -3.07 31.01 23.39
CA GLY A 118 -3.68 30.09 24.36
C GLY A 118 -5.09 29.64 23.99
N GLU A 119 -5.93 30.55 23.48
CA GLU A 119 -7.30 30.25 23.02
C GLU A 119 -7.34 29.37 21.75
N LYS A 120 -6.21 29.24 21.04
CA LYS A 120 -6.08 28.39 19.85
C LYS A 120 -5.59 26.98 20.19
N PHE A 121 -5.13 26.77 21.43
CA PHE A 121 -4.69 25.46 21.90
C PHE A 121 -5.87 24.59 22.29
N ARG A 122 -5.87 23.34 21.82
CA ARG A 122 -6.85 22.32 22.23
C ARG A 122 -6.30 20.91 22.06
N ARG A 123 -6.96 19.94 22.70
CA ARG A 123 -6.72 18.52 22.41
C ARG A 123 -7.29 18.18 21.04
N VAL A 124 -6.60 17.31 20.30
CA VAL A 124 -7.09 16.87 18.99
C VAL A 124 -7.96 15.62 19.13
N PRO A 125 -9.09 15.54 18.43
CA PRO A 125 -9.80 14.29 18.24
C PRO A 125 -8.93 13.34 17.41
N GLN A 126 -8.82 12.09 17.87
CA GLN A 126 -7.94 11.09 17.28
C GLN A 126 -8.57 9.70 17.25
N THR A 127 -8.22 8.89 16.26
CA THR A 127 -8.68 7.51 16.07
C THR A 127 -7.89 6.52 16.94
N THR A 128 -7.73 6.87 18.22
CA THR A 128 -7.08 6.07 19.26
C THR A 128 -8.12 5.74 20.31
N ARG A 129 -8.21 4.47 20.73
CA ARG A 129 -9.15 4.01 21.75
C ARG A 129 -8.56 4.18 23.15
N PHE A 130 -9.35 4.72 24.07
CA PHE A 130 -9.00 4.81 25.50
C PHE A 130 -9.90 3.94 26.39
N VAL A 131 -10.79 3.15 25.79
CA VAL A 131 -11.69 2.22 26.50
C VAL A 131 -11.69 0.85 25.83
N ASN A 132 -11.96 -0.20 26.63
CA ASN A 132 -12.15 -1.56 26.10
C ASN A 132 -13.52 -1.70 25.42
N GLY A 133 -13.58 -2.61 24.46
CA GLY A 133 -14.82 -3.11 23.87
C GLY A 133 -14.88 -2.95 22.35
N PRO A 134 -16.00 -3.35 21.73
CA PRO A 134 -16.14 -3.32 20.29
C PRO A 134 -16.18 -1.89 19.76
N ASN A 135 -15.57 -1.67 18.60
CA ASN A 135 -15.72 -0.44 17.84
C ASN A 135 -17.05 -0.42 17.06
N SER A 136 -17.27 0.63 16.27
CA SER A 136 -18.48 0.86 15.47
C SER A 136 -18.82 -0.27 14.47
N THR A 137 -17.84 -1.09 14.07
CA THR A 137 -17.98 -2.19 13.11
C THR A 137 -17.94 -3.57 13.76
N GLY A 138 -17.83 -3.64 15.08
CA GLY A 138 -17.87 -4.89 15.85
C GLY A 138 -16.51 -5.52 16.13
N VAL A 139 -15.39 -4.86 15.83
CA VAL A 139 -14.05 -5.36 16.20
C VAL A 139 -13.73 -4.99 17.64
N GLU A 140 -13.32 -5.97 18.45
CA GLU A 140 -12.85 -5.74 19.82
C GLU A 140 -11.55 -4.93 19.85
N MET A 141 -11.57 -3.83 20.61
CA MET A 141 -10.46 -2.89 20.74
C MET A 141 -10.04 -2.74 22.21
N TYR A 142 -8.80 -2.30 22.42
CA TYR A 142 -8.19 -2.14 23.73
C TYR A 142 -7.74 -0.68 23.95
N PRO A 143 -7.68 -0.20 25.21
CA PRO A 143 -7.16 1.12 25.51
C PRO A 143 -5.67 1.24 25.16
N SER A 144 -5.25 2.42 24.70
CA SER A 144 -3.87 2.70 24.34
C SER A 144 -2.90 2.42 25.49
N ALA A 145 -1.77 1.78 25.15
CA ALA A 145 -0.64 1.61 26.06
C ALA A 145 0.24 2.87 26.19
N LEU A 146 -0.14 3.99 25.53
CA LEU A 146 0.49 5.30 25.63
C LEU A 146 2.00 5.31 25.31
N THR A 147 2.36 4.55 24.28
CA THR A 147 3.75 4.23 23.94
C THR A 147 4.49 5.30 23.15
N GLY A 148 3.77 6.20 22.47
CA GLY A 148 4.33 7.17 21.52
C GLY A 148 4.97 6.52 20.28
N MET A 149 4.46 5.36 19.85
CA MET A 149 5.02 4.58 18.73
C MET A 149 4.06 4.44 17.53
N ASP A 150 2.97 5.20 17.50
CA ASP A 150 1.90 5.07 16.47
C ASP A 150 2.44 5.21 15.05
N SER A 151 3.46 6.06 14.88
CA SER A 151 4.10 6.37 13.58
C SER A 151 4.93 5.23 12.97
N THR A 152 5.07 4.12 13.70
CA THR A 152 5.72 2.87 13.23
C THR A 152 4.79 1.66 13.30
N GLY A 153 3.49 1.90 13.47
CA GLY A 153 2.54 0.85 13.81
C GLY A 153 2.59 0.46 15.28
N VAL A 154 1.42 0.18 15.85
CA VAL A 154 1.25 -0.22 17.25
C VAL A 154 0.40 -1.48 17.33
N ASN A 155 0.81 -2.42 18.19
CA ASN A 155 0.19 -3.75 18.32
C ASN A 155 -0.55 -3.90 19.66
N ASP A 156 -0.94 -2.80 20.31
CA ASP A 156 -1.67 -2.83 21.57
C ASP A 156 -3.20 -2.92 21.37
N GLY A 157 -3.67 -2.90 20.12
CA GLY A 157 -5.09 -2.98 19.78
C GLY A 157 -5.88 -1.68 19.98
N SER A 158 -5.20 -0.55 20.19
CA SER A 158 -5.85 0.74 20.43
C SER A 158 -6.08 1.60 19.20
N LYS A 159 -5.29 1.36 18.14
CA LYS A 159 -5.34 2.16 16.93
C LYS A 159 -6.49 1.74 16.02
N SER A 160 -7.48 2.60 15.86
CA SER A 160 -8.65 2.40 14.99
C SER A 160 -8.28 2.65 13.52
N SER A 161 -7.38 1.82 13.00
CA SER A 161 -6.93 1.84 11.59
C SER A 161 -8.01 1.30 10.65
N THR A 162 -7.91 1.60 9.35
CA THR A 162 -8.89 1.13 8.36
C THR A 162 -8.96 -0.39 8.24
N LEU A 163 -7.89 -1.09 8.64
CA LEU A 163 -7.86 -2.55 8.76
C LEU A 163 -8.95 -3.09 9.71
N VAL A 164 -9.17 -2.40 10.84
CA VAL A 164 -10.08 -2.86 11.90
C VAL A 164 -11.42 -2.14 11.91
N ASN A 165 -11.70 -1.26 10.93
CA ASN A 165 -13.02 -0.65 10.75
C ASN A 165 -13.60 -0.92 9.35
N TYR A 166 -13.34 -0.06 8.36
CA TYR A 166 -13.91 -0.14 7.01
C TYR A 166 -13.58 -1.47 6.32
N LEU A 167 -12.35 -1.98 6.45
CA LEU A 167 -11.94 -3.23 5.81
C LEU A 167 -12.54 -4.45 6.52
N SER A 168 -12.48 -4.53 7.85
CA SER A 168 -13.10 -5.63 8.58
C SER A 168 -14.62 -5.70 8.36
N ASP A 169 -15.28 -4.54 8.26
CA ASP A 169 -16.69 -4.45 7.88
C ASP A 169 -16.92 -4.97 6.46
N ALA A 170 -16.19 -4.46 5.48
CA ALA A 170 -16.31 -4.91 4.09
C ALA A 170 -16.09 -6.42 3.94
N TRP A 171 -15.08 -6.97 4.63
CA TRP A 171 -14.82 -8.42 4.68
C TRP A 171 -16.00 -9.19 5.27
N ASN A 172 -16.54 -8.72 6.40
CA ASN A 172 -17.69 -9.34 7.06
C ASN A 172 -18.93 -9.39 6.14
N TRP A 173 -19.06 -8.42 5.24
CA TRP A 173 -20.11 -8.33 4.22
C TRP A 173 -19.76 -8.98 2.88
N GLY A 174 -18.68 -9.78 2.83
CA GLY A 174 -18.34 -10.64 1.69
C GLY A 174 -17.35 -10.06 0.68
N ALA A 175 -16.71 -8.93 0.98
CA ALA A 175 -15.61 -8.44 0.14
C ALA A 175 -14.38 -9.36 0.26
N GLU A 176 -13.86 -9.79 -0.89
CA GLU A 176 -12.60 -10.54 -0.96
C GLU A 176 -11.41 -9.57 -1.04
N MET A 177 -10.34 -9.89 -0.32
CA MET A 177 -9.14 -9.05 -0.26
C MET A 177 -7.93 -9.84 -0.74
N PHE A 178 -7.18 -9.25 -1.66
CA PHE A 178 -5.99 -9.86 -2.25
C PHE A 178 -4.79 -8.97 -1.96
N CYS A 179 -3.87 -9.46 -1.13
CA CYS A 179 -2.63 -8.76 -0.80
C CYS A 179 -1.53 -9.08 -1.83
N GLU A 180 -0.48 -8.27 -1.85
CA GLU A 180 0.68 -8.44 -2.74
C GLU A 180 0.34 -8.33 -4.24
N CYS A 181 -0.81 -7.74 -4.56
CA CYS A 181 -1.27 -7.45 -5.92
C CYS A 181 -1.04 -5.97 -6.25
N GLU A 182 -0.02 -5.67 -7.04
CA GLU A 182 0.35 -4.32 -7.45
C GLU A 182 -0.31 -3.98 -8.78
N VAL A 183 -1.39 -3.18 -8.77
CA VAL A 183 -2.04 -2.71 -9.99
C VAL A 183 -1.07 -1.84 -10.80
N ARG A 184 -0.92 -2.16 -12.08
CA ARG A 184 -0.04 -1.44 -13.01
C ARG A 184 -0.82 -0.47 -13.87
N TYR A 185 -1.88 -0.92 -14.53
CA TYR A 185 -2.69 -0.08 -15.41
C TYR A 185 -4.10 -0.63 -15.62
N ILE A 186 -4.96 0.21 -16.20
CA ILE A 186 -6.36 -0.08 -16.49
C ILE A 186 -6.62 0.15 -17.98
N LYS A 187 -7.42 -0.73 -18.58
CA LYS A 187 -7.95 -0.57 -19.95
C LYS A 187 -9.46 -0.74 -19.95
N LYS A 188 -10.14 -0.11 -20.91
CA LYS A 188 -11.54 -0.47 -21.21
C LYS A 188 -11.59 -1.93 -21.68
N HIS A 189 -12.72 -2.58 -21.45
CA HIS A 189 -12.95 -3.90 -22.00
C HIS A 189 -12.83 -3.86 -23.55
N PRO A 190 -12.16 -4.85 -24.18
CA PRO A 190 -11.94 -4.85 -25.63
C PRO A 190 -13.20 -5.12 -26.45
N ASP A 191 -14.15 -5.90 -25.91
CA ASP A 191 -15.48 -6.07 -26.51
C ASP A 191 -16.34 -4.83 -26.20
N PRO A 192 -16.82 -4.08 -27.22
CA PRO A 192 -17.67 -2.91 -27.01
C PRO A 192 -19.06 -3.22 -26.43
N ASN A 193 -19.48 -4.48 -26.40
CA ASN A 193 -20.75 -4.91 -25.81
C ASN A 193 -20.63 -5.24 -24.31
N GLU A 194 -19.40 -5.28 -23.78
CA GLU A 194 -19.13 -5.58 -22.37
C GLU A 194 -18.76 -4.30 -21.62
N ASP A 195 -19.41 -4.09 -20.48
CA ASP A 195 -19.16 -2.95 -19.63
C ASP A 195 -17.86 -3.09 -18.83
N GLY A 196 -17.33 -1.95 -18.39
CA GLY A 196 -16.31 -1.87 -17.36
C GLY A 196 -14.88 -1.97 -17.88
N TYR A 197 -13.99 -2.45 -17.01
CA TYR A 197 -12.55 -2.27 -17.17
C TYR A 197 -11.77 -3.54 -16.87
N LEU A 198 -10.69 -3.74 -17.62
CA LEU A 198 -9.65 -4.71 -17.30
C LEU A 198 -8.58 -4.03 -16.45
N VAL A 199 -8.33 -4.57 -15.26
CA VAL A 199 -7.32 -4.08 -14.32
C VAL A 199 -6.15 -5.05 -14.33
N PHE A 200 -4.99 -4.58 -14.79
CA PHE A 200 -3.78 -5.39 -14.90
C PHE A 200 -2.88 -5.17 -13.69
N PHE A 201 -2.38 -6.25 -13.09
CA PHE A 201 -1.59 -6.21 -11.86
C PHE A 201 -0.45 -7.23 -11.85
N ALA A 202 0.63 -6.87 -11.16
CA ALA A 202 1.74 -7.76 -10.82
C ALA A 202 1.46 -8.42 -9.47
N TRP A 203 1.53 -9.75 -9.40
CA TRP A 203 1.35 -10.49 -8.15
C TRP A 203 2.70 -10.93 -7.57
N HIS A 204 3.09 -10.34 -6.45
CA HIS A 204 4.40 -10.56 -5.81
C HIS A 204 4.45 -11.85 -4.97
N GLY A 205 3.29 -12.43 -4.64
CA GLY A 205 3.19 -13.60 -3.78
C GLY A 205 3.85 -14.85 -4.34
N SER A 206 3.94 -15.89 -3.51
CA SER A 206 4.63 -17.15 -3.86
C SER A 206 6.09 -16.97 -4.31
N LYS A 207 6.77 -15.92 -3.82
CA LYS A 207 8.13 -15.52 -4.20
C LYS A 207 8.29 -15.20 -5.70
N ARG A 208 7.20 -14.83 -6.39
CA ARG A 208 7.27 -14.36 -7.79
C ARG A 208 8.15 -13.12 -7.95
N GLY A 209 8.30 -12.30 -6.90
CA GLY A 209 9.23 -11.17 -6.84
C GLY A 209 10.71 -11.52 -7.14
N ALA A 210 11.11 -12.79 -7.03
CA ALA A 210 12.45 -13.23 -7.46
C ALA A 210 12.66 -13.12 -8.98
N PHE A 211 11.58 -13.09 -9.77
CA PHE A 211 11.59 -12.94 -11.23
C PHE A 211 11.35 -11.49 -11.63
N GLN A 212 12.15 -10.56 -11.08
CA GLN A 212 11.92 -9.10 -11.18
C GLN A 212 11.61 -8.60 -12.60
N LYS A 213 12.30 -9.12 -13.62
CA LYS A 213 12.08 -8.72 -15.01
C LYS A 213 10.74 -9.24 -15.56
N ASN A 214 10.43 -10.51 -15.33
CA ASN A 214 9.22 -11.15 -15.86
C ASN A 214 7.95 -10.72 -15.12
N LEU A 215 8.05 -10.37 -13.83
CA LEU A 215 6.90 -9.99 -13.02
C LEU A 215 6.08 -8.83 -13.61
N TYR A 216 6.75 -7.85 -14.20
CA TYR A 216 6.11 -6.69 -14.82
C TYR A 216 5.81 -6.87 -16.31
N GLU A 217 6.37 -7.91 -16.95
CA GLU A 217 6.06 -8.28 -18.34
C GLU A 217 4.82 -9.19 -18.42
N ASP A 218 4.63 -10.08 -17.44
CA ASP A 218 3.63 -11.15 -17.43
C ASP A 218 2.51 -10.88 -16.41
N LEU A 219 1.78 -9.77 -16.60
CA LEU A 219 0.75 -9.29 -15.68
C LEU A 219 -0.51 -10.15 -15.64
N MET A 220 -1.04 -10.34 -14.43
CA MET A 220 -2.39 -10.87 -14.23
C MET A 220 -3.44 -9.78 -14.49
N TRP A 221 -4.70 -10.17 -14.64
CA TRP A 221 -5.78 -9.21 -14.83
C TRP A 221 -7.10 -9.68 -14.21
N VAL A 222 -7.96 -8.71 -13.89
CA VAL A 222 -9.35 -8.94 -13.49
C VAL A 222 -10.29 -8.03 -14.29
N HIS A 223 -11.51 -8.51 -14.57
CA HIS A 223 -12.57 -7.73 -15.20
C HIS A 223 -13.50 -7.12 -14.14
N ALA A 224 -13.40 -5.81 -13.96
CA ALA A 224 -14.29 -5.01 -13.15
C ALA A 224 -15.49 -4.56 -13.99
N LYS A 225 -16.59 -5.31 -13.90
CA LYS A 225 -17.77 -5.16 -14.78
C LYS A 225 -18.53 -3.83 -14.66
N LYS A 226 -18.43 -3.16 -13.51
CA LYS A 226 -19.25 -1.97 -13.20
C LYS A 226 -18.43 -0.81 -12.72
N CYS A 227 -17.64 -0.99 -11.66
CA CYS A 227 -16.83 0.09 -11.11
C CYS A 227 -15.41 -0.37 -10.79
N VAL A 228 -14.46 0.55 -10.93
CA VAL A 228 -13.11 0.50 -10.38
C VAL A 228 -12.94 1.72 -9.47
N PHE A 229 -12.69 1.47 -8.19
CA PHE A 229 -12.36 2.51 -7.22
C PHE A 229 -10.84 2.52 -7.00
N LEU A 230 -10.18 3.61 -7.34
CA LEU A 230 -8.76 3.84 -7.14
C LEU A 230 -8.53 4.43 -5.74
N GLY A 231 -7.95 3.60 -4.86
CA GLY A 231 -7.57 3.94 -3.49
C GLY A 231 -6.09 3.65 -3.19
N ALA A 232 -5.21 3.86 -4.17
CA ALA A 232 -3.78 3.55 -4.09
C ALA A 232 -2.93 4.70 -3.48
N GLY A 233 -3.60 5.73 -2.95
CA GLY A 233 -2.96 6.94 -2.43
C GLY A 233 -2.57 7.91 -3.55
N SER A 234 -2.24 9.14 -3.18
CA SER A 234 -1.91 10.22 -4.14
C SER A 234 -0.88 9.79 -5.19
N ILE A 235 0.23 9.17 -4.76
CA ILE A 235 1.29 8.73 -5.67
C ILE A 235 0.88 7.49 -6.48
N GLY A 236 0.39 6.44 -5.81
CA GLY A 236 0.07 5.16 -6.47
C GLY A 236 -1.08 5.26 -7.48
N THR A 237 -2.14 6.00 -7.15
CA THR A 237 -3.25 6.26 -8.09
C THR A 237 -2.76 7.03 -9.30
N THR A 238 -1.96 8.07 -9.09
CA THR A 238 -1.40 8.86 -10.18
C THR A 238 -0.49 8.02 -11.08
N GLU A 239 0.30 7.11 -10.51
CA GLU A 239 1.13 6.14 -11.22
C GLU A 239 0.29 5.27 -12.19
N ILE A 240 -0.80 4.69 -11.67
CA ILE A 240 -1.73 3.84 -12.44
C ILE A 240 -2.36 4.64 -13.58
N LEU A 241 -2.82 5.87 -13.31
CA LEU A 241 -3.45 6.72 -14.32
C LEU A 241 -2.46 7.16 -15.41
N LEU A 242 -1.22 7.53 -15.06
CA LEU A 242 -0.18 7.88 -16.03
C LEU A 242 0.14 6.72 -16.97
N ARG A 243 0.24 5.49 -16.45
CA ARG A 243 0.43 4.29 -17.29
C ARG A 243 -0.77 4.01 -18.16
N SER A 244 -1.97 4.07 -17.59
CA SER A 244 -3.22 3.82 -18.31
C SER A 244 -3.40 4.81 -19.47
N LYS A 245 -3.07 6.09 -19.23
CA LYS A 245 -3.07 7.14 -20.25
C LYS A 245 -2.06 6.85 -21.37
N LYS A 246 -0.82 6.50 -21.02
CA LYS A 246 0.22 6.12 -21.99
C LYS A 246 -0.17 4.91 -22.84
N LEU A 247 -1.00 4.03 -22.30
CA LEU A 247 -1.53 2.83 -22.97
C LEU A 247 -2.86 3.06 -23.71
N GLY A 248 -3.30 4.32 -23.87
CA GLY A 248 -4.40 4.68 -24.76
C GLY A 248 -5.74 4.97 -24.06
N LEU A 249 -5.81 4.95 -22.73
CA LEU A 249 -7.01 5.39 -22.02
C LEU A 249 -7.06 6.94 -22.03
N SER A 250 -7.94 7.52 -22.84
CA SER A 250 -8.07 8.98 -22.97
C SER A 250 -8.31 9.66 -21.62
N MET A 251 -7.48 10.62 -21.21
CA MET A 251 -7.60 11.30 -19.92
C MET A 251 -7.06 12.72 -20.01
N SER A 252 -7.47 13.57 -19.07
CA SER A 252 -6.96 14.94 -18.91
C SER A 252 -5.43 15.03 -18.96
N ASP A 253 -4.89 16.13 -19.50
CA ASP A 253 -3.46 16.51 -19.44
C ASP A 253 -3.02 17.02 -18.06
N LYS A 254 -3.92 17.04 -17.08
CA LYS A 254 -3.64 17.36 -15.68
C LYS A 254 -3.22 16.16 -14.83
N VAL A 255 -3.32 14.92 -15.34
CA VAL A 255 -2.84 13.74 -14.62
C VAL A 255 -1.37 13.93 -14.24
N GLY A 256 -1.05 13.74 -12.97
CA GLY A 256 0.29 13.95 -12.41
C GLY A 256 0.59 15.38 -11.98
N LYS A 257 -0.30 16.35 -12.17
CA LYS A 257 -0.07 17.76 -11.81
C LYS A 257 -0.92 18.16 -10.60
N GLY A 258 -0.56 19.29 -9.98
CA GLY A 258 -1.33 19.87 -8.88
C GLY A 258 -1.12 19.14 -7.56
N MET A 259 0.05 18.53 -7.37
CA MET A 259 0.38 17.81 -6.14
C MET A 259 0.92 18.75 -5.07
N SER A 260 0.74 18.35 -3.81
CA SER A 260 1.14 19.09 -2.61
C SER A 260 1.70 18.14 -1.56
N GLY A 261 2.63 18.64 -0.75
CA GLY A 261 3.11 17.99 0.47
C GLY A 261 2.33 18.45 1.70
N ASN A 262 1.17 19.09 1.49
CA ASN A 262 0.29 19.64 2.52
C ASN A 262 0.97 20.67 3.44
N GLY A 263 2.03 21.33 2.93
CA GLY A 263 2.83 22.26 3.70
C GLY A 263 3.45 21.66 4.96
N ASP A 264 3.77 20.36 4.93
CA ASP A 264 4.37 19.63 6.06
C ASP A 264 5.74 20.25 6.45
N ILE A 265 5.90 20.60 7.72
CA ILE A 265 7.19 21.00 8.31
C ILE A 265 7.43 20.17 9.57
N LEU A 266 8.63 19.60 9.66
CA LEU A 266 9.14 18.92 10.85
C LEU A 266 10.22 19.79 11.50
N ALA A 267 10.05 20.14 12.77
CA ALA A 267 11.03 20.93 13.51
C ALA A 267 11.14 20.47 14.97
N PHE A 268 12.18 20.93 15.67
CA PHE A 268 12.45 20.49 17.04
C PHE A 268 12.78 21.65 17.97
N GLY A 269 12.20 21.62 19.16
CA GLY A 269 12.65 22.40 20.30
C GLY A 269 13.61 21.55 21.14
N TYR A 270 14.91 21.67 20.91
CA TYR A 270 15.94 20.82 21.52
C TYR A 270 16.34 21.29 22.92
N ASN A 271 16.42 20.34 23.87
CA ASN A 271 16.97 20.55 25.21
C ASN A 271 16.30 21.69 26.01
N CYS A 272 14.96 21.72 26.03
CA CYS A 272 14.16 22.67 26.79
C CYS A 272 14.45 22.62 28.31
N ASP A 273 13.96 23.64 29.03
CA ASP A 273 14.21 23.75 30.47
C ASP A 273 13.60 22.61 31.28
N GLU A 274 12.40 22.18 30.86
CA GLU A 274 11.61 21.11 31.43
C GLU A 274 11.64 19.83 30.58
N GLU A 275 11.26 18.71 31.19
CA GLU A 275 11.18 17.41 30.52
C GLU A 275 9.94 17.35 29.61
N VAL A 276 10.13 16.95 28.35
CA VAL A 276 9.05 16.83 27.35
C VAL A 276 8.55 15.39 27.24
N ASN A 277 9.43 14.40 27.49
CA ASN A 277 9.10 12.97 27.47
C ASN A 277 8.47 12.50 26.13
N ALA A 278 9.02 12.95 25.00
CA ALA A 278 8.48 12.68 23.67
C ALA A 278 9.20 11.54 22.92
N ILE A 279 9.92 10.67 23.63
CA ILE A 279 10.61 9.51 23.04
C ILE A 279 9.85 8.24 23.35
N GLY A 280 9.37 7.57 22.31
CA GLY A 280 8.54 6.39 22.39
C GLY A 280 9.22 5.23 23.13
N ARG A 281 8.40 4.48 23.88
CA ARG A 281 8.82 3.32 24.67
C ARG A 281 7.76 2.23 24.56
N GLN A 282 8.21 0.99 24.35
CA GLN A 282 7.33 -0.16 24.23
C GLN A 282 6.53 -0.46 25.50
N TYR A 283 7.13 -0.20 26.66
CA TYR A 283 6.53 -0.41 27.98
C TYR A 283 6.76 0.86 28.81
N PRO A 284 5.96 1.91 28.59
CA PRO A 284 6.11 3.15 29.33
C PRO A 284 5.68 2.97 30.80
N SER A 285 6.16 3.87 31.67
CA SER A 285 5.70 3.89 33.06
C SER A 285 4.26 4.41 33.13
N PRO A 286 3.36 3.77 33.89
CA PRO A 286 1.99 4.27 34.08
C PRO A 286 1.93 5.67 34.71
N TYR A 287 2.94 6.04 35.49
CA TYR A 287 3.01 7.35 36.15
C TYR A 287 3.56 8.45 35.24
N LYS A 288 4.18 8.08 34.12
CA LYS A 288 4.79 9.01 33.18
C LYS A 288 4.77 8.46 31.75
N PRO A 289 3.58 8.26 31.18
CA PRO A 289 3.45 7.79 29.82
C PRO A 289 3.89 8.86 28.82
N ILE A 290 4.16 8.44 27.58
CA ILE A 290 4.41 9.36 26.47
C ILE A 290 3.07 9.86 25.90
N GLY A 291 2.08 8.96 25.83
CA GLY A 291 0.81 9.21 25.17
C GLY A 291 0.82 8.76 23.71
N PRO A 292 -0.30 8.92 22.99
CA PRO A 292 -0.32 8.86 21.53
C PRO A 292 0.67 9.87 20.93
N THR A 293 1.13 9.61 19.70
CA THR A 293 2.12 10.46 19.01
C THR A 293 1.71 11.92 19.01
N ILE A 294 0.45 12.23 18.70
CA ILE A 294 -0.11 13.59 18.72
C ILE A 294 -1.31 13.63 19.66
N THR A 295 -1.39 14.65 20.50
CA THR A 295 -2.48 14.85 21.47
C THR A 295 -3.01 16.28 21.54
N GLY A 296 -2.21 17.27 21.13
CA GLY A 296 -2.59 18.68 21.15
C GLY A 296 -2.22 19.40 19.86
N VAL A 297 -2.98 20.47 19.60
CA VAL A 297 -2.79 21.36 18.45
C VAL A 297 -2.95 22.80 18.88
N ILE A 298 -2.19 23.70 18.23
CA ILE A 298 -2.47 25.12 18.16
C ILE A 298 -3.04 25.38 16.76
N ASP A 299 -4.35 25.67 16.69
CA ASP A 299 -5.07 25.77 15.42
C ASP A 299 -5.15 27.22 14.94
N CYS A 300 -4.30 27.60 13.98
CA CYS A 300 -4.18 28.96 13.44
C CYS A 300 -4.88 29.13 12.09
N ARG A 301 -5.77 28.21 11.69
CA ARG A 301 -6.50 28.28 10.41
C ARG A 301 -7.71 29.20 10.45
N HIS A 302 -8.23 29.48 11.65
CA HIS A 302 -9.37 30.36 11.83
C HIS A 302 -8.94 31.82 11.97
N ASP A 303 -9.83 32.73 11.56
CA ASP A 303 -9.65 34.18 11.63
C ASP A 303 -8.47 34.73 10.81
N VAL A 304 -8.17 34.10 9.68
CA VAL A 304 -7.19 34.57 8.69
C VAL A 304 -7.88 35.23 7.49
N GLU A 305 -7.34 36.34 6.98
CA GLU A 305 -7.88 37.01 5.78
C GLU A 305 -7.66 36.17 4.52
N ASN A 306 -6.50 35.52 4.43
CA ASN A 306 -6.11 34.66 3.33
C ASN A 306 -6.00 33.21 3.84
N PRO A 307 -6.78 32.26 3.30
CA PRO A 307 -6.73 30.86 3.72
C PRO A 307 -5.31 30.26 3.66
N LEU A 308 -4.49 30.71 2.71
CA LEU A 308 -3.11 30.23 2.52
C LEU A 308 -2.17 30.60 3.68
N ASP A 309 -2.56 31.54 4.54
CA ASP A 309 -1.80 31.90 5.73
C ASP A 309 -2.17 31.04 6.95
N GLY A 310 -3.18 30.18 6.82
CA GLY A 310 -3.60 29.22 7.85
C GLY A 310 -2.60 28.08 8.04
N PHE A 311 -2.41 27.65 9.28
CA PHE A 311 -1.57 26.52 9.64
C PHE A 311 -1.99 25.94 10.98
N VAL A 312 -1.47 24.75 11.31
CA VAL A 312 -1.58 24.15 12.64
C VAL A 312 -0.21 23.77 13.17
N ILE A 313 -0.03 23.86 14.50
CA ILE A 313 1.17 23.36 15.18
C ILE A 313 0.77 22.23 16.11
N GLU A 314 1.24 21.03 15.82
CA GLU A 314 1.00 19.83 16.60
C GLU A 314 2.28 19.40 17.33
N GLU A 315 2.11 18.83 18.51
CA GLU A 315 3.20 18.19 19.23
C GLU A 315 3.31 16.71 18.86
N GLY A 316 4.54 16.19 18.74
CA GLY A 316 4.80 14.82 18.29
C GLY A 316 5.58 13.97 19.29
N ALA A 317 5.73 12.68 18.95
CA ALA A 317 6.65 11.75 19.62
C ALA A 317 7.54 11.03 18.60
N ILE A 318 8.80 10.77 18.97
CA ILE A 318 9.74 9.98 18.15
C ILE A 318 9.60 8.50 18.54
N PRO A 319 9.21 7.60 17.62
CA PRO A 319 9.17 6.18 17.90
C PRO A 319 10.54 5.63 18.30
N LYS A 320 10.57 4.65 19.21
CA LYS A 320 11.79 4.02 19.73
C LYS A 320 12.80 3.61 18.64
N ALA A 321 12.30 3.10 17.52
CA ALA A 321 13.13 2.65 16.40
C ALA A 321 13.95 3.78 15.74
N LEU A 322 13.47 5.02 15.81
CA LEU A 322 14.11 6.19 15.21
C LEU A 322 14.90 7.03 16.23
N ALA A 323 14.76 6.77 17.53
CA ALA A 323 15.40 7.56 18.58
C ALA A 323 16.95 7.69 18.42
N PRO A 324 17.72 6.63 18.08
CA PRO A 324 19.17 6.77 17.89
C PRO A 324 19.54 7.64 16.69
N LEU A 325 18.74 7.58 15.62
CA LEU A 325 18.94 8.41 14.42
C LEU A 325 18.71 9.88 14.77
N PHE A 326 17.56 10.21 15.38
CA PHE A 326 17.26 11.58 15.78
C PHE A 326 18.24 12.14 16.82
N GLN A 327 18.69 11.33 17.77
CA GLN A 327 19.74 11.75 18.70
C GLN A 327 21.00 12.20 17.94
N THR A 328 21.46 11.38 17.01
CA THR A 328 22.65 11.67 16.21
C THR A 328 22.46 12.94 15.38
N MET A 329 21.30 13.11 14.75
CA MET A 329 20.99 14.29 13.93
C MET A 329 20.93 15.57 14.76
N LEU A 330 20.18 15.58 15.86
CA LEU A 330 20.00 16.76 16.71
C LEU A 330 21.30 17.21 17.38
N GLU A 331 22.20 16.28 17.71
CA GLU A 331 23.49 16.59 18.35
C GLU A 331 24.58 17.06 17.37
N LEU A 332 24.54 16.64 16.09
CA LEU A 332 25.63 16.84 15.12
C LEU A 332 25.34 17.89 14.04
N MET A 333 24.12 18.39 13.92
CA MET A 333 23.74 19.21 12.77
C MET A 333 24.11 20.71 12.90
N PRO A 334 24.63 21.33 11.82
CA PRO A 334 24.86 22.76 11.75
C PRO A 334 23.54 23.53 11.54
N GLY A 335 23.39 24.71 12.16
CA GLY A 335 22.21 25.59 12.00
C GLY A 335 21.36 25.80 13.26
N ASN A 336 21.76 25.22 14.39
CA ASN A 336 21.10 25.38 15.68
C ASN A 336 21.00 26.85 16.09
N GLN A 337 19.79 27.31 16.41
CA GLN A 337 19.54 28.66 16.90
C GLN A 337 19.37 28.62 18.42
N TYR A 338 20.39 29.10 19.12
CA TYR A 338 20.43 29.13 20.58
C TYR A 338 19.63 30.31 21.14
N PRO A 339 19.04 30.18 22.35
CA PRO A 339 18.33 31.26 23.01
C PRO A 339 19.17 32.55 23.12
N LYS A 340 18.56 33.68 22.79
CA LYS A 340 19.18 35.00 23.00
C LYS A 340 19.09 35.38 24.48
N GLY A 341 20.23 35.65 25.12
CA GLY A 341 20.29 36.18 26.50
C GLY A 341 20.65 35.15 27.60
N ASP A 342 21.10 33.95 27.22
CA ASP A 342 21.43 32.89 28.17
C ASP A 342 22.59 33.23 29.13
N GLY A 343 22.34 33.14 30.44
CA GLY A 343 23.34 33.28 31.50
C GLY A 343 24.32 32.10 31.55
N LEU A 344 25.44 32.27 32.28
CA LEU A 344 26.50 31.23 32.38
C LEU A 344 25.96 29.90 32.94
N PHE A 345 24.96 29.97 33.82
CA PHE A 345 24.38 28.80 34.51
C PHE A 345 23.52 27.92 33.58
N SER A 346 22.70 28.52 32.69
CA SER A 346 21.90 27.74 31.72
C SER A 346 22.80 27.02 30.73
N LYS A 347 23.85 27.69 30.23
CA LYS A 347 24.84 27.06 29.32
C LYS A 347 25.52 25.83 29.92
N VAL A 348 25.89 25.86 31.20
CA VAL A 348 26.47 24.69 31.90
C VAL A 348 25.44 23.57 32.04
N LYS A 349 24.19 23.89 32.40
CA LYS A 349 23.08 22.93 32.52
C LYS A 349 22.80 22.24 31.17
N HIS A 350 22.73 23.00 30.08
CA HIS A 350 22.52 22.46 28.73
C HIS A 350 23.69 21.56 28.29
N GLY A 351 24.93 21.97 28.56
CA GLY A 351 26.12 21.16 28.26
C GLY A 351 26.16 19.83 29.02
N LEU A 352 25.79 19.83 30.31
CA LEU A 352 25.69 18.59 31.11
C LEU A 352 24.58 17.65 30.61
N ALA A 353 23.43 18.20 30.21
CA ALA A 353 22.34 17.41 29.65
C ALA A 353 22.73 16.74 28.31
N GLN A 354 23.47 17.47 27.46
CA GLN A 354 23.99 16.93 26.19
C GLN A 354 25.02 15.81 26.43
N GLN A 355 25.98 16.02 27.33
CA GLN A 355 26.95 14.97 27.70
C GLN A 355 26.25 13.75 28.30
N GLY A 356 25.22 13.97 29.14
CA GLY A 356 24.40 12.90 29.69
C GLY A 356 23.73 12.03 28.62
N SER A 357 23.10 12.63 27.61
CA SER A 357 22.54 11.88 26.47
C SER A 357 23.60 11.11 25.67
N ARG A 358 24.78 11.72 25.47
CA ARG A 358 25.88 11.09 24.72
C ARG A 358 26.47 9.86 25.42
N PHE A 359 26.56 9.88 26.75
CA PHE A 359 27.12 8.76 27.53
C PHE A 359 26.08 7.73 27.97
N LEU A 360 24.85 8.16 28.28
CA LEU A 360 23.80 7.31 28.89
C LEU A 360 22.64 7.02 27.92
N GLY A 361 22.71 7.53 26.69
CA GLY A 361 21.74 7.26 25.62
C GLY A 361 20.53 8.21 25.62
N PRO A 362 19.61 8.00 24.65
CA PRO A 362 18.49 8.93 24.41
C PRO A 362 17.43 8.90 25.51
N TYR A 363 17.45 7.88 26.37
CA TYR A 363 16.49 7.67 27.47
C TYR A 363 16.95 8.20 28.82
N PHE A 364 18.11 8.86 28.88
CA PHE A 364 18.57 9.46 30.13
C PHE A 364 17.66 10.62 30.51
N ARG A 365 16.98 10.50 31.66
CA ARG A 365 15.92 11.44 32.10
C ARG A 365 16.35 12.91 32.19
N LYS A 366 17.61 13.17 32.55
CA LYS A 366 18.19 14.53 32.59
C LYS A 366 18.91 14.91 31.30
N GLY A 367 18.88 14.03 30.31
CA GLY A 367 19.49 14.18 29.02
C GLY A 367 18.72 15.15 28.13
N SER A 368 19.44 15.73 27.19
CA SER A 368 18.91 16.67 26.20
C SER A 368 17.76 16.11 25.34
N ILE A 369 17.79 14.80 25.04
CA ILE A 369 16.79 14.15 24.18
C ILE A 369 15.42 14.01 24.86
N GLU A 370 15.36 13.68 26.16
CA GLU A 370 14.10 13.64 26.94
C GLU A 370 13.46 15.03 27.15
N LYS A 371 14.25 16.08 26.90
CA LYS A 371 13.85 17.50 26.94
C LYS A 371 13.60 18.07 25.54
N THR A 372 13.56 17.23 24.52
CA THR A 372 13.33 17.66 23.14
C THR A 372 11.86 17.54 22.78
N GLN A 373 11.31 18.62 22.24
CA GLN A 373 9.98 18.68 21.67
C GLN A 373 10.02 18.50 20.16
N ILE A 374 8.98 17.90 19.63
CA ILE A 374 8.77 17.69 18.20
C ILE A 374 7.59 18.55 17.78
N TYR A 375 7.79 19.37 16.75
CA TYR A 375 6.75 20.11 16.08
C TYR A 375 6.42 19.45 14.74
N LEU A 376 5.13 19.20 14.54
CA LEU A 376 4.55 18.75 13.29
C LEU A 376 3.61 19.86 12.83
N ILE A 377 3.90 20.45 11.68
CA ILE A 377 3.16 21.59 11.16
C ILE A 377 2.57 21.22 9.82
N MET A 378 1.31 21.55 9.61
CA MET A 378 0.66 21.50 8.31
C MET A 378 0.25 22.93 7.94
N SER A 379 0.48 23.30 6.68
CA SER A 379 0.27 24.65 6.16
C SER A 379 -0.08 24.59 4.67
N HIS A 380 0.00 25.71 3.95
CA HIS A 380 -0.20 25.73 2.50
C HIS A 380 1.14 25.85 1.75
N ASP A 381 1.34 24.98 0.76
CA ASP A 381 2.43 25.09 -0.21
C ASP A 381 1.91 25.55 -1.58
N SER A 382 2.78 25.57 -2.59
CA SER A 382 2.43 26.08 -3.92
C SER A 382 1.47 25.18 -4.69
N ASN A 383 1.23 23.92 -4.26
CA ASN A 383 0.50 22.90 -5.02
C ASN A 383 1.07 22.65 -6.44
N GLN A 384 2.36 22.95 -6.66
CA GLN A 384 3.00 22.88 -7.99
C GLN A 384 3.85 21.63 -8.19
N ALA A 385 3.68 20.62 -7.34
CA ALA A 385 4.41 19.37 -7.55
C ALA A 385 3.82 18.57 -8.71
N ILE A 386 4.71 17.85 -9.40
CA ILE A 386 4.39 17.02 -10.54
C ILE A 386 4.96 15.62 -10.32
N LEU A 387 4.14 14.61 -10.54
CA LEU A 387 4.57 13.23 -10.67
C LEU A 387 4.61 12.85 -12.16
N THR A 388 5.75 12.33 -12.59
CA THR A 388 5.93 11.76 -13.94
C THR A 388 6.45 10.33 -13.84
N LEU A 389 6.48 9.63 -14.98
CA LEU A 389 7.10 8.31 -15.07
C LEU A 389 8.35 8.38 -15.94
N LYS A 390 9.49 7.96 -15.40
CA LYS A 390 10.75 7.77 -16.12
C LYS A 390 11.14 6.30 -16.02
N ASP A 391 11.29 5.63 -17.16
CA ASP A 391 11.59 4.19 -17.22
C ASP A 391 10.64 3.34 -16.34
N ASP A 392 9.35 3.68 -16.39
CA ASP A 392 8.26 3.05 -15.61
C ASP A 392 8.31 3.29 -14.08
N LYS A 393 9.18 4.18 -13.61
CA LYS A 393 9.33 4.56 -12.19
C LYS A 393 8.78 5.96 -11.92
N PRO A 394 8.11 6.16 -10.76
CA PRO A 394 7.61 7.47 -10.36
C PRO A 394 8.76 8.43 -10.07
N VAL A 395 8.70 9.63 -10.65
CA VAL A 395 9.60 10.75 -10.37
C VAL A 395 8.75 11.91 -9.88
N LEU A 396 8.95 12.26 -8.61
CA LEU A 396 8.23 13.32 -7.92
C LEU A 396 9.08 14.59 -7.89
N GLU A 397 8.59 15.67 -8.49
CA GLU A 397 9.28 16.95 -8.54
C GLU A 397 8.46 18.05 -7.88
N PHE A 398 8.97 18.62 -6.80
CA PHE A 398 8.38 19.77 -6.13
C PHE A 398 9.01 21.06 -6.63
N LEU A 399 8.22 21.86 -7.35
CA LEU A 399 8.66 23.14 -7.88
C LEU A 399 8.58 24.23 -6.79
N GLY A 400 9.74 24.76 -6.39
CA GLY A 400 9.81 25.94 -5.51
C GLY A 400 9.62 25.69 -4.01
N VAL A 401 9.66 24.44 -3.55
CA VAL A 401 9.53 24.09 -2.13
C VAL A 401 10.84 24.35 -1.38
N GLY A 402 10.78 25.05 -0.24
CA GLY A 402 11.90 25.22 0.69
C GLY A 402 12.47 26.64 0.85
N ASN A 403 11.93 27.66 0.17
CA ASN A 403 12.43 29.05 0.32
C ASN A 403 11.34 30.13 0.35
N SER A 404 10.08 29.74 0.60
CA SER A 404 8.96 30.68 0.69
C SER A 404 9.08 31.55 1.93
N SER A 405 8.60 32.80 1.84
CA SER A 405 8.45 33.71 2.97
C SER A 405 7.63 33.10 4.11
N HIS A 406 6.65 32.26 3.77
CA HIS A 406 5.77 31.58 4.72
C HIS A 406 6.53 30.57 5.60
N VAL A 407 7.39 29.72 5.02
CA VAL A 407 8.24 28.78 5.80
C VAL A 407 9.18 29.55 6.74
N LYS A 408 9.73 30.69 6.31
CA LYS A 408 10.56 31.55 7.16
C LYS A 408 9.77 32.14 8.33
N TYR A 409 8.53 32.57 8.09
CA TYR A 409 7.62 33.04 9.13
C TYR A 409 7.33 31.95 10.16
N LEU A 410 6.94 30.74 9.71
CA LEU A 410 6.65 29.61 10.59
C LEU A 410 7.88 29.21 11.42
N ASN A 411 9.07 29.12 10.81
CA ASN A 411 10.31 28.85 11.55
C ASN A 411 10.60 29.93 12.60
N GLY A 412 10.34 31.21 12.29
CA GLY A 412 10.48 32.31 13.25
C GLY A 412 9.48 32.24 14.41
N LEU A 413 8.26 31.76 14.17
CA LEU A 413 7.25 31.52 15.20
C LEU A 413 7.65 30.34 16.11
N LEU A 414 8.09 29.22 15.51
CA LEU A 414 8.56 28.04 16.26
C LEU A 414 9.82 28.34 17.07
N GLN A 415 10.70 29.20 16.55
CA GLN A 415 11.84 29.71 17.31
C GLN A 415 11.39 30.47 18.55
N GLN A 416 10.44 31.41 18.42
CA GLN A 416 9.90 32.14 19.58
C GLN A 416 9.24 31.19 20.60
N ALA A 417 8.48 30.19 20.13
CA ALA A 417 7.87 29.16 20.96
C ALA A 417 8.93 28.37 21.76
N THR A 418 10.02 28.01 21.09
CA THR A 418 11.11 27.21 21.65
C THR A 418 11.93 28.03 22.66
N GLU A 419 12.24 29.29 22.33
CA GLU A 419 12.98 30.22 23.22
C GLU A 419 12.20 30.51 24.50
N ALA A 420 10.86 30.61 24.42
CA ALA A 420 9.99 30.83 25.58
C ALA A 420 10.07 29.71 26.64
N VAL A 421 10.56 28.53 26.27
CA VAL A 421 10.74 27.37 27.16
C VAL A 421 12.21 26.97 27.33
N GLY A 422 13.13 27.88 27.00
CA GLY A 422 14.57 27.69 27.17
C GLY A 422 15.20 26.64 26.25
N GLY A 423 14.54 26.29 25.14
CA GLY A 423 15.04 25.32 24.17
C GLY A 423 15.89 25.97 23.06
N THR A 424 16.64 25.14 22.34
CA THR A 424 17.33 25.51 21.10
C THR A 424 16.47 25.10 19.91
N PHE A 425 16.13 26.03 19.02
CA PHE A 425 15.36 25.68 17.83
C PHE A 425 16.24 24.99 16.80
N VAL A 426 15.78 23.83 16.31
CA VAL A 426 16.44 23.05 15.26
C VAL A 426 15.47 22.87 14.11
N GLN A 427 15.79 23.52 12.99
CA GLN A 427 15.04 23.39 11.74
C GLN A 427 15.34 22.02 11.10
N SER A 428 14.27 21.32 10.66
CA SER A 428 14.24 20.06 9.91
C SER A 428 15.61 19.35 9.76
N PRO A 429 15.94 18.38 10.63
CA PRO A 429 17.22 17.69 10.57
C PRO A 429 17.40 16.89 9.27
N PHE A 430 16.32 16.53 8.58
CA PHE A 430 16.40 15.92 7.25
C PHE A 430 16.82 16.91 6.18
N TYR A 431 16.48 18.20 6.33
CA TYR A 431 16.91 19.25 5.43
C TYR A 431 18.45 19.26 5.30
N ALA A 432 19.22 19.35 6.38
CA ALA A 432 20.69 19.36 6.22
C ALA A 432 21.31 17.96 5.96
N ALA A 433 20.65 16.86 6.35
CA ALA A 433 21.17 15.49 6.17
C ALA A 433 20.89 14.87 4.78
N LEU A 434 19.80 15.27 4.11
CA LEU A 434 19.36 14.74 2.81
C LEU A 434 19.52 15.76 1.66
N GLY A 435 20.42 16.74 1.81
CA GLY A 435 20.75 17.68 0.73
C GLY A 435 19.70 18.76 0.49
N GLN A 436 19.15 19.33 1.58
CA GLN A 436 18.15 20.40 1.64
C GLN A 436 16.76 20.00 1.16
N GLN A 437 16.36 18.75 1.42
CA GLN A 437 15.05 18.23 1.05
C GLN A 437 14.16 18.05 2.27
N GLU A 438 12.91 18.50 2.17
CA GLU A 438 11.88 18.27 3.20
C GLU A 438 11.28 16.86 3.07
N ILE A 439 10.52 16.43 4.08
CA ILE A 439 9.75 15.17 4.04
C ILE A 439 8.27 15.51 4.25
N THR A 440 7.40 14.96 3.42
CA THR A 440 5.95 14.94 3.63
C THR A 440 5.47 13.54 3.98
N VAL A 441 4.51 13.46 4.90
CA VAL A 441 3.72 12.25 5.18
C VAL A 441 2.28 12.39 4.66
N HIS A 442 1.97 13.53 4.05
CA HIS A 442 0.65 13.90 3.54
C HIS A 442 0.70 14.26 2.03
N PRO A 443 1.24 13.42 1.14
CA PRO A 443 1.14 13.68 -0.29
C PRO A 443 -0.33 13.66 -0.73
N ILE A 444 -0.75 14.73 -1.39
CA ILE A 444 -2.10 14.90 -1.93
C ILE A 444 -2.05 15.47 -3.36
N GLY A 445 -3.12 15.28 -4.12
CA GLY A 445 -3.23 15.70 -5.52
C GLY A 445 -2.63 14.70 -6.52
N GLY A 446 -2.61 15.08 -7.80
CA GLY A 446 -2.14 14.24 -8.92
C GLY A 446 -3.26 13.68 -9.78
N ALA A 447 -4.46 13.52 -9.22
CA ALA A 447 -5.71 13.23 -9.93
C ALA A 447 -6.84 14.19 -9.49
N CYS A 448 -6.50 15.47 -9.37
CA CYS A 448 -7.31 16.49 -8.70
C CYS A 448 -8.71 16.64 -9.30
N ILE A 449 -9.69 16.93 -8.43
CA ILE A 449 -11.03 17.34 -8.82
C ILE A 449 -10.93 18.64 -9.64
N SER A 450 -11.66 18.67 -10.75
CA SER A 450 -11.80 19.85 -11.57
C SER A 450 -12.70 20.88 -10.91
N ARG A 451 -12.23 22.13 -10.83
CA ARG A 451 -13.00 23.26 -10.28
C ARG A 451 -14.27 23.59 -11.06
N ASP A 452 -14.35 23.20 -12.33
CA ASP A 452 -15.50 23.47 -13.22
C ASP A 452 -16.02 22.21 -13.91
N GLY A 453 -15.58 21.04 -13.46
CA GLY A 453 -15.95 19.75 -14.04
C GLY A 453 -15.30 19.45 -15.40
N THR A 454 -14.40 20.29 -15.91
CA THR A 454 -13.73 20.07 -17.20
C THR A 454 -12.35 19.43 -17.08
N ALA A 455 -11.96 18.66 -18.09
CA ALA A 455 -10.64 18.05 -18.19
C ALA A 455 -9.48 19.07 -18.26
N ASP A 456 -9.77 20.32 -18.62
CA ASP A 456 -8.76 21.40 -18.69
C ASP A 456 -8.37 21.93 -17.31
N ASN A 457 -9.21 21.73 -16.30
CA ASN A 457 -8.98 22.24 -14.94
C ASN A 457 -8.87 21.13 -13.88
N GLY A 458 -8.96 19.85 -14.26
CA GLY A 458 -8.74 18.73 -13.35
C GLY A 458 -8.76 17.38 -14.06
N VAL A 459 -8.55 16.32 -13.28
CA VAL A 459 -8.52 14.93 -13.75
C VAL A 459 -9.84 14.22 -13.49
N THR A 460 -10.54 14.62 -12.44
CA THR A 460 -11.81 14.02 -12.05
C THR A 460 -12.93 15.05 -11.99
N ASN A 461 -14.17 14.60 -12.17
CA ASN A 461 -15.33 15.42 -11.83
C ASN A 461 -15.44 15.57 -10.29
N HIS A 462 -16.43 16.33 -9.83
CA HIS A 462 -16.64 16.56 -8.41
C HIS A 462 -17.00 15.31 -7.59
N TYR A 463 -17.31 14.16 -8.20
CA TYR A 463 -17.51 12.85 -7.54
C TYR A 463 -16.26 11.94 -7.61
N GLY A 464 -15.15 12.41 -8.17
CA GLY A 464 -13.95 11.60 -8.34
C GLY A 464 -13.96 10.73 -9.60
N GLU A 465 -14.98 10.78 -10.45
CA GLU A 465 -14.97 10.05 -11.73
C GLU A 465 -13.95 10.64 -12.69
N VAL A 466 -13.14 9.79 -13.31
CA VAL A 466 -12.05 10.22 -14.20
C VAL A 466 -12.63 10.84 -15.47
N LEU A 467 -12.23 12.08 -15.77
CA LEU A 467 -12.60 12.80 -16.98
C LEU A 467 -11.87 12.23 -18.19
N THR A 468 -12.58 12.10 -19.29
CA THR A 468 -12.00 11.82 -20.61
C THR A 468 -11.23 13.06 -21.08
N GLY A 469 -10.31 12.90 -22.04
CA GLY A 469 -9.33 13.94 -22.41
C GLY A 469 -9.88 15.33 -22.79
N HIS A 470 -11.17 15.50 -23.09
CA HIS A 470 -11.78 16.78 -23.46
C HIS A 470 -13.16 16.99 -22.82
N GLY A 471 -13.46 18.23 -22.44
CA GLY A 471 -14.79 18.62 -21.94
C GLY A 471 -15.12 18.06 -20.55
N THR A 472 -16.38 17.67 -20.35
CA THR A 472 -16.94 17.22 -19.06
C THR A 472 -17.28 15.72 -19.05
N GLU A 473 -16.99 15.00 -20.12
CA GLU A 473 -17.28 13.57 -20.23
C GLU A 473 -16.38 12.77 -19.29
N THR A 474 -16.93 11.74 -18.64
CA THR A 474 -16.20 10.85 -17.73
C THR A 474 -16.06 9.45 -18.30
N HIS A 475 -15.17 8.65 -17.70
CA HIS A 475 -15.17 7.19 -17.78
C HIS A 475 -16.11 6.64 -16.72
N PRO A 476 -17.35 6.21 -17.07
CA PRO A 476 -18.33 5.80 -16.08
C PRO A 476 -17.80 4.66 -15.22
N GLY A 477 -17.95 4.77 -13.90
CA GLY A 477 -17.49 3.77 -12.96
C GLY A 477 -15.97 3.70 -12.73
N LEU A 478 -15.14 4.52 -13.38
CA LEU A 478 -13.72 4.67 -13.03
C LEU A 478 -13.55 5.87 -12.10
N ILE A 479 -13.37 5.60 -10.81
CA ILE A 479 -13.53 6.59 -9.73
C ILE A 479 -12.28 6.61 -8.87
N VAL A 480 -11.77 7.81 -8.58
CA VAL A 480 -10.69 8.01 -7.61
C VAL A 480 -11.28 8.37 -6.25
N THR A 481 -10.87 7.68 -5.19
CA THR A 481 -11.43 7.81 -3.83
C THR A 481 -10.38 8.04 -2.75
N ASP A 482 -9.18 8.49 -3.13
CA ASP A 482 -8.08 8.76 -2.20
C ASP A 482 -7.58 10.22 -2.28
N GLY A 483 -6.48 10.52 -1.59
CA GLY A 483 -5.88 11.86 -1.54
C GLY A 483 -5.48 12.44 -2.90
N ALA A 484 -5.43 11.65 -3.99
CA ALA A 484 -5.12 12.16 -5.31
C ALA A 484 -6.15 13.17 -5.83
N VAL A 485 -7.41 13.11 -5.36
CA VAL A 485 -8.50 13.99 -5.80
C VAL A 485 -8.44 15.40 -5.21
N ILE A 486 -7.67 15.59 -4.14
CA ILE A 486 -7.64 16.86 -3.40
C ILE A 486 -6.83 17.90 -4.22
N PRO A 487 -7.40 19.07 -4.56
CA PRO A 487 -6.78 20.03 -5.46
C PRO A 487 -5.79 21.00 -4.79
N THR A 488 -5.69 21.00 -3.46
CA THR A 488 -4.85 21.94 -2.69
C THR A 488 -4.45 21.36 -1.32
N ALA A 489 -3.33 21.84 -0.77
CA ALA A 489 -3.03 21.76 0.67
C ALA A 489 -4.26 22.11 1.52
N LEU A 490 -4.50 21.28 2.54
CA LEU A 490 -5.62 21.43 3.48
C LEU A 490 -5.23 22.16 4.76
N GLY A 491 -3.93 22.33 5.03
CA GLY A 491 -3.43 22.94 6.27
C GLY A 491 -3.66 22.09 7.53
N VAL A 492 -4.13 20.84 7.39
CA VAL A 492 -4.34 19.84 8.45
C VAL A 492 -4.13 18.42 7.94
N ASN A 493 -4.05 17.44 8.85
CA ASN A 493 -4.00 16.03 8.51
C ASN A 493 -5.16 15.66 7.56
N PRO A 494 -4.88 15.08 6.38
CA PRO A 494 -5.86 15.06 5.29
C PRO A 494 -6.90 13.93 5.40
N PHE A 495 -6.70 12.92 6.27
CA PHE A 495 -7.45 11.67 6.15
C PHE A 495 -8.94 11.79 6.49
N ALA A 496 -9.36 12.76 7.32
CA ALA A 496 -10.78 13.00 7.56
C ALA A 496 -11.46 13.46 6.27
N THR A 497 -10.84 14.40 5.55
CA THR A 497 -11.32 14.92 4.26
C THR A 497 -11.30 13.85 3.18
N ILE A 498 -10.23 13.04 3.13
CA ILE A 498 -10.14 11.89 2.19
C ILE A 498 -11.31 10.93 2.42
N THR A 499 -11.56 10.54 3.67
CA THR A 499 -12.66 9.63 4.03
C THR A 499 -14.02 10.23 3.67
N ALA A 500 -14.23 11.52 3.95
CA ALA A 500 -15.49 12.21 3.62
C ALA A 500 -15.75 12.27 2.11
N LEU A 501 -14.71 12.54 1.30
CA LEU A 501 -14.81 12.51 -0.17
C LEU A 501 -15.05 11.09 -0.69
N ALA A 502 -14.39 10.08 -0.12
CA ALA A 502 -14.61 8.68 -0.48
C ALA A 502 -16.06 8.24 -0.21
N GLU A 503 -16.60 8.55 0.98
CA GLU A 503 -17.99 8.28 1.36
C GLU A 503 -19.01 8.91 0.39
N ARG A 504 -18.73 10.14 -0.05
CA ARG A 504 -19.55 10.86 -1.03
C ARG A 504 -19.49 10.19 -2.40
N SER A 505 -18.30 9.80 -2.84
CA SER A 505 -18.04 9.18 -4.15
C SER A 505 -18.68 7.81 -4.24
N VAL A 506 -18.54 6.97 -3.20
CA VAL A 506 -19.17 5.64 -3.11
C VAL A 506 -20.70 5.76 -3.06
N GLU A 507 -21.26 6.72 -2.31
CA GLU A 507 -22.71 6.95 -2.30
C GLU A 507 -23.25 7.39 -3.67
N HIS A 508 -22.48 8.17 -4.43
CA HIS A 508 -22.83 8.52 -5.80
C HIS A 508 -22.77 7.30 -6.73
N ALA A 509 -21.63 6.59 -6.74
CA ALA A 509 -21.43 5.41 -7.57
C ALA A 509 -22.50 4.35 -7.33
N ALA A 510 -22.82 4.06 -6.06
CA ALA A 510 -23.86 3.10 -5.71
C ALA A 510 -25.23 3.49 -6.31
N ARG A 511 -25.60 4.77 -6.27
CA ARG A 511 -26.84 5.26 -6.88
C ARG A 511 -26.84 5.10 -8.39
N ASP A 512 -25.72 5.40 -9.04
CA ASP A 512 -25.57 5.30 -10.49
C ASP A 512 -25.74 3.86 -10.99
N ILE A 513 -25.16 2.89 -10.28
CA ILE A 513 -25.33 1.46 -10.60
C ILE A 513 -26.60 0.82 -10.01
N GLY A 514 -27.55 1.61 -9.51
CA GLY A 514 -28.84 1.14 -8.99
C GLY A 514 -28.74 0.30 -7.70
N ARG A 515 -27.72 0.54 -6.88
CA ARG A 515 -27.49 -0.12 -5.58
C ARG A 515 -27.82 0.79 -4.41
N ARG A 516 -28.30 0.19 -3.33
CA ARG A 516 -28.59 0.87 -2.07
C ARG A 516 -27.55 0.46 -1.02
N ILE A 517 -26.97 1.45 -0.34
CA ILE A 517 -26.07 1.23 0.79
C ILE A 517 -26.91 1.10 2.07
N ASP A 518 -26.72 0.01 2.82
CA ASP A 518 -27.31 -0.15 4.15
C ASP A 518 -26.38 0.44 5.21
N LEU A 519 -26.77 1.58 5.77
CA LEU A 519 -26.06 2.26 6.85
C LEU A 519 -26.69 1.99 8.23
N LYS A 520 -27.79 1.22 8.28
CA LYS A 520 -28.58 1.00 9.50
C LYS A 520 -28.21 -0.31 10.18
N THR A 521 -27.97 -1.36 9.41
CA THR A 521 -27.61 -2.67 9.96
C THR A 521 -26.23 -2.59 10.60
N LYS A 522 -26.13 -3.04 11.85
CA LYS A 522 -24.89 -3.09 12.61
C LYS A 522 -24.42 -4.53 12.70
N ASN A 523 -23.10 -4.71 12.68
CA ASN A 523 -22.50 -6.02 12.93
C ASN A 523 -22.66 -6.40 14.41
N ALA A 524 -22.67 -7.71 14.67
CA ALA A 524 -22.34 -8.23 15.99
C ALA A 524 -20.82 -8.12 16.23
N ILE A 525 -20.33 -8.64 17.35
CA ILE A 525 -18.89 -8.77 17.59
C ILE A 525 -18.30 -9.68 16.49
N LEU A 526 -17.30 -9.18 15.78
CA LEU A 526 -16.67 -9.85 14.65
C LEU A 526 -15.62 -10.86 15.14
N ASN A 527 -15.67 -12.09 14.59
CA ASN A 527 -14.57 -13.04 14.71
C ASN A 527 -13.66 -12.92 13.48
N LEU A 528 -12.61 -12.11 13.57
CA LEU A 528 -11.66 -11.86 12.46
C LEU A 528 -10.85 -13.09 12.04
N PHE A 529 -10.86 -14.16 12.83
CA PHE A 529 -10.22 -15.43 12.50
C PHE A 529 -11.22 -16.51 12.06
N GLY A 530 -12.51 -16.17 12.00
CA GLY A 530 -13.58 -17.04 11.54
C GLY A 530 -13.94 -16.79 10.08
N GLU A 531 -15.15 -17.20 9.71
CA GLU A 531 -15.73 -16.91 8.40
C GLU A 531 -16.54 -15.60 8.43
N PRO A 532 -16.64 -14.87 7.31
CA PRO A 532 -17.44 -13.65 7.23
C PRO A 532 -18.93 -13.95 7.49
N HIS A 533 -19.57 -13.13 8.34
CA HIS A 533 -20.91 -13.41 8.86
C HIS A 533 -22.01 -13.40 7.78
N GLN A 534 -21.87 -12.57 6.75
CA GLN A 534 -22.84 -12.49 5.65
C GLN A 534 -22.37 -13.28 4.41
N TYR A 535 -21.70 -14.42 4.63
CA TYR A 535 -21.75 -15.50 3.65
C TYR A 535 -23.21 -15.92 3.52
N VAL A 536 -23.91 -15.37 2.54
CA VAL A 536 -25.34 -15.64 2.41
C VAL A 536 -25.54 -17.10 2.04
N GLU A 537 -25.86 -17.93 3.03
CA GLU A 537 -26.48 -19.24 2.84
C GLU A 537 -27.79 -19.02 2.07
N GLY A 538 -27.76 -19.22 0.75
CA GLY A 538 -28.93 -19.06 -0.13
C GLY A 538 -28.88 -17.87 -1.10
N SER A 539 -27.88 -16.99 -1.05
CA SER A 539 -27.47 -16.32 -2.30
C SER A 539 -26.90 -17.45 -3.11
N ARG A 540 -27.59 -17.85 -4.19
CA ARG A 540 -26.94 -18.68 -5.19
C ARG A 540 -25.58 -18.02 -5.42
N PRO A 541 -24.44 -18.70 -5.17
CA PRO A 541 -23.23 -18.26 -5.82
C PRO A 541 -23.65 -18.05 -7.26
N ILE A 542 -23.29 -16.93 -7.89
CA ILE A 542 -23.42 -16.84 -9.35
C ILE A 542 -22.89 -18.19 -9.83
N ILE A 543 -23.77 -19.06 -10.35
CA ILE A 543 -23.42 -20.44 -10.62
C ILE A 543 -22.50 -20.35 -11.83
N ARG A 544 -21.24 -20.06 -11.55
CA ARG A 544 -20.13 -20.25 -12.46
C ARG A 544 -19.77 -21.72 -12.27
N ARG A 545 -19.49 -22.43 -13.37
CA ARG A 545 -18.83 -23.75 -13.26
C ARG A 545 -17.57 -23.65 -12.35
N ASP A 546 -16.90 -22.50 -12.37
CA ASP A 546 -15.76 -22.14 -11.52
C ASP A 546 -16.04 -22.23 -9.99
N THR A 547 -17.28 -22.02 -9.50
CA THR A 547 -17.56 -22.04 -8.04
C THR A 547 -17.43 -23.43 -7.40
N VAL A 548 -17.70 -24.50 -8.15
CA VAL A 548 -17.54 -25.88 -7.68
C VAL A 548 -16.06 -26.21 -7.54
N GLU A 549 -15.24 -25.79 -8.50
CA GLU A 549 -13.79 -25.94 -8.46
C GLU A 549 -13.16 -25.08 -7.37
N ILE A 550 -13.69 -23.87 -7.13
CA ILE A 550 -13.32 -23.00 -6.00
C ILE A 550 -13.53 -23.69 -4.67
N ALA A 551 -14.74 -24.21 -4.44
CA ALA A 551 -15.07 -24.93 -3.22
C ALA A 551 -14.21 -26.19 -3.04
N ALA A 552 -14.04 -26.99 -4.11
CA ALA A 552 -13.23 -28.20 -4.07
C ALA A 552 -11.76 -27.90 -3.69
N ALA A 553 -11.17 -26.84 -4.26
CA ALA A 553 -9.80 -26.48 -3.89
C ALA A 553 -9.70 -25.87 -2.49
N LYS A 554 -10.67 -25.04 -2.06
CA LYS A 554 -10.71 -24.53 -0.69
C LYS A 554 -10.74 -25.69 0.31
N ASN A 555 -11.59 -26.69 0.06
CA ASN A 555 -11.67 -27.89 0.89
C ASN A 555 -10.34 -28.66 0.88
N PHE A 556 -9.72 -28.87 -0.29
CA PHE A 556 -8.43 -29.55 -0.39
C PHE A 556 -7.32 -28.82 0.40
N VAL A 557 -7.27 -27.49 0.32
CA VAL A 557 -6.30 -26.68 1.09
C VAL A 557 -6.57 -26.79 2.59
N ALA A 558 -7.82 -26.67 3.01
CA ALA A 558 -8.23 -26.76 4.41
C ALA A 558 -7.93 -28.15 5.00
N GLU A 559 -8.25 -29.23 4.27
CA GLU A 559 -7.94 -30.61 4.65
C GLU A 559 -6.44 -30.84 4.78
N SER A 560 -5.64 -30.35 3.83
CA SER A 560 -4.18 -30.47 3.85
C SER A 560 -3.56 -29.69 5.02
N GLN A 561 -4.07 -28.49 5.32
CA GLN A 561 -3.66 -27.69 6.47
C GLN A 561 -4.02 -28.38 7.79
N ALA A 562 -5.24 -28.94 7.90
CA ALA A 562 -5.67 -29.71 9.06
C ALA A 562 -4.81 -30.97 9.27
N ALA A 563 -4.41 -31.63 8.18
CA ALA A 563 -3.52 -32.79 8.19
C ALA A 563 -2.05 -32.46 8.48
N LYS A 564 -1.66 -31.17 8.51
CA LYS A 564 -0.25 -30.73 8.60
C LYS A 564 0.65 -31.39 7.53
N ALA A 565 0.10 -31.62 6.35
CA ALA A 565 0.83 -32.21 5.25
C ALA A 565 1.99 -31.29 4.82
N ASN A 566 3.15 -31.89 4.49
CA ASN A 566 4.26 -31.14 3.93
C ASN A 566 3.97 -30.85 2.46
N GLY A 567 3.94 -29.59 2.05
CA GLY A 567 3.77 -29.17 0.65
C GLY A 567 5.04 -28.60 0.03
N PHE A 568 5.03 -28.41 -1.29
CA PHE A 568 6.03 -27.61 -2.01
C PHE A 568 5.35 -26.67 -3.01
N GLY A 569 6.01 -25.55 -3.30
CA GLY A 569 5.55 -24.61 -4.31
C GLY A 569 6.72 -24.02 -5.07
N PHE A 570 6.53 -23.81 -6.36
CA PHE A 570 7.51 -23.15 -7.24
C PHE A 570 6.80 -22.28 -8.27
N SER A 571 7.53 -21.32 -8.83
CA SER A 571 7.07 -20.57 -9.98
C SER A 571 8.00 -20.82 -11.16
N GLU A 572 7.44 -20.92 -12.36
CA GLU A 572 8.15 -21.23 -13.60
C GLU A 572 7.74 -20.26 -14.70
N VAL A 573 8.74 -19.77 -15.43
CA VAL A 573 8.57 -18.99 -16.66
C VAL A 573 9.07 -19.83 -17.83
N MET A 574 8.26 -19.98 -18.87
CA MET A 574 8.66 -20.61 -20.13
C MET A 574 8.32 -19.69 -21.30
N SER A 575 9.22 -19.54 -22.28
CA SER A 575 9.05 -18.68 -23.46
C SER A 575 9.50 -19.38 -24.73
N GLY A 576 8.57 -19.65 -25.63
CA GLY A 576 8.77 -20.46 -26.83
C GLY A 576 7.95 -19.95 -27.99
N TYR A 577 7.60 -20.84 -28.91
CA TYR A 577 6.82 -20.49 -30.08
C TYR A 577 5.61 -21.40 -30.14
N ILE A 578 4.43 -20.89 -30.49
CA ILE A 578 3.21 -21.68 -30.66
C ILE A 578 2.53 -21.26 -31.96
N HIS A 579 2.34 -22.22 -32.88
CA HIS A 579 1.60 -22.03 -34.11
C HIS A 579 0.15 -22.45 -33.92
N VAL A 580 -0.76 -21.61 -34.40
CA VAL A 580 -2.21 -21.81 -34.36
C VAL A 580 -2.70 -21.75 -35.79
N GLY A 581 -3.29 -22.83 -36.30
CA GLY A 581 -3.68 -22.91 -37.71
C GLY A 581 -4.42 -24.20 -38.07
N ASP A 582 -5.16 -24.14 -39.18
CA ASP A 582 -5.96 -25.26 -39.68
C ASP A 582 -5.07 -26.43 -40.17
N GLY A 583 -5.49 -27.68 -39.90
CA GLY A 583 -4.85 -28.88 -40.44
C GLY A 583 -3.68 -29.46 -39.63
N ILE A 584 -3.49 -29.05 -38.38
CA ILE A 584 -2.51 -29.64 -37.46
C ILE A 584 -3.12 -30.89 -36.78
N GLU A 585 -3.14 -32.00 -37.50
CA GLU A 585 -3.64 -33.30 -37.02
C GLU A 585 -2.48 -34.27 -36.71
N GLY A 586 -2.48 -34.92 -35.54
CA GLY A 586 -1.42 -35.83 -35.06
C GLY A 586 -0.85 -35.51 -33.67
N ASP A 587 -0.59 -36.54 -32.85
CA ASP A 587 -0.04 -36.45 -31.48
C ASP A 587 1.34 -37.15 -31.38
N LYS A 588 2.15 -37.00 -32.45
CA LYS A 588 3.53 -37.49 -32.50
C LYS A 588 4.51 -36.34 -32.38
N ILE A 589 5.71 -36.63 -31.88
CA ILE A 589 6.77 -35.64 -31.65
C ILE A 589 7.10 -34.85 -32.93
N GLU A 590 7.08 -35.50 -34.09
CA GLU A 590 7.35 -34.87 -35.38
C GLU A 590 6.34 -33.76 -35.72
N ASP A 591 5.07 -33.94 -35.35
CA ASP A 591 3.99 -32.98 -35.60
C ASP A 591 4.26 -31.68 -34.81
N TYR A 592 4.65 -31.84 -33.54
CA TYR A 592 5.04 -30.73 -32.67
C TYR A 592 6.30 -29.99 -33.18
N GLU A 593 7.27 -30.70 -33.77
CA GLU A 593 8.49 -30.09 -34.34
C GLU A 593 8.23 -29.27 -35.61
N VAL A 594 7.34 -29.75 -36.49
CA VAL A 594 6.94 -29.04 -37.71
C VAL A 594 6.28 -27.72 -37.32
N ALA A 595 5.31 -27.77 -36.41
CA ALA A 595 4.63 -26.58 -35.97
C ALA A 595 5.56 -25.60 -35.22
N ALA A 596 6.56 -26.09 -34.48
CA ALA A 596 7.60 -25.24 -33.90
C ALA A 596 8.44 -24.50 -34.94
N LYS A 597 8.76 -25.16 -36.06
CA LYS A 597 9.49 -24.53 -37.17
C LYS A 597 8.63 -23.48 -37.86
N THR A 598 7.35 -23.76 -38.08
CA THR A 598 6.38 -22.81 -38.64
C THR A 598 6.23 -21.58 -37.73
N ALA A 599 5.97 -21.79 -36.44
CA ALA A 599 5.83 -20.72 -35.44
C ALA A 599 7.06 -19.80 -35.40
N ARG A 600 8.27 -20.38 -35.47
CA ARG A 600 9.52 -19.60 -35.56
C ARG A 600 9.61 -18.79 -36.85
N GLY A 601 9.21 -19.36 -37.98
CA GLY A 601 9.18 -18.67 -39.27
C GLY A 601 8.18 -17.51 -39.31
N LEU A 602 7.09 -17.61 -38.55
CA LEU A 602 6.03 -16.60 -38.46
C LEU A 602 6.19 -15.64 -37.25
N CYS A 603 7.22 -15.83 -36.43
CA CYS A 603 7.43 -15.07 -35.18
C CYS A 603 6.27 -15.16 -34.18
N GLU A 604 5.62 -16.31 -34.09
CA GLU A 604 4.51 -16.57 -33.16
C GLU A 604 5.06 -17.01 -31.79
N GLU A 605 5.53 -16.03 -31.01
CA GLU A 605 6.02 -16.26 -29.66
C GLU A 605 4.87 -16.57 -28.69
N ALA A 606 5.13 -17.47 -27.75
CA ALA A 606 4.27 -17.76 -26.62
C ALA A 606 5.06 -17.82 -25.32
N ARG A 607 4.43 -17.45 -24.22
CA ARG A 607 5.04 -17.42 -22.90
C ARG A 607 4.02 -17.76 -21.83
N PHE A 608 4.44 -18.44 -20.76
CA PHE A 608 3.67 -18.45 -19.53
C PHE A 608 4.52 -18.10 -18.31
N PHE A 609 3.85 -17.58 -17.28
CA PHE A 609 4.38 -17.42 -15.94
C PHE A 609 3.43 -18.05 -14.92
N LEU A 610 3.75 -19.27 -14.52
CA LEU A 610 2.90 -20.12 -13.69
C LEU A 610 3.49 -20.30 -12.29
N SER A 611 2.62 -20.41 -11.29
CA SER A 611 2.93 -20.85 -9.94
C SER A 611 2.20 -22.15 -9.68
N VAL A 612 2.94 -23.13 -9.19
CA VAL A 612 2.45 -24.45 -8.83
C VAL A 612 2.53 -24.59 -7.32
N HIS A 613 1.44 -25.03 -6.70
CA HIS A 613 1.39 -25.34 -5.27
C HIS A 613 0.83 -26.74 -5.04
N ALA A 614 1.66 -27.60 -4.48
CA ALA A 614 1.29 -28.93 -4.00
C ALA A 614 1.19 -28.88 -2.46
N PHE A 615 0.04 -29.24 -1.91
CA PHE A 615 -0.24 -29.13 -0.47
C PHE A 615 0.13 -30.40 0.31
N ASP A 616 0.39 -31.52 -0.38
CA ASP A 616 0.83 -32.78 0.20
C ASP A 616 1.86 -33.48 -0.72
N THR A 617 3.10 -33.54 -0.25
CA THR A 617 4.26 -34.09 -0.99
C THR A 617 4.17 -35.61 -1.11
N ASP A 618 3.67 -36.30 -0.09
CA ASP A 618 3.61 -37.77 -0.08
C ASP A 618 2.54 -38.28 -1.06
N MET A 619 1.40 -37.59 -1.12
CA MET A 619 0.38 -37.84 -2.15
C MET A 619 0.92 -37.50 -3.55
N THR A 620 1.65 -36.38 -3.68
CA THR A 620 2.19 -35.87 -4.95
C THR A 620 3.23 -36.79 -5.59
N VAL A 621 4.05 -37.47 -4.78
CA VAL A 621 5.11 -38.35 -5.31
C VAL A 621 4.62 -39.79 -5.52
N ASN A 622 3.72 -40.28 -4.66
CA ASN A 622 3.40 -41.71 -4.58
C ASN A 622 2.10 -42.11 -5.27
N ARG A 623 1.25 -41.16 -5.66
CA ARG A 623 0.01 -41.47 -6.39
C ARG A 623 -0.02 -40.80 -7.76
N ALA A 624 -0.52 -41.51 -8.76
CA ALA A 624 -0.64 -40.99 -10.12
C ALA A 624 -1.77 -39.96 -10.30
N ASP A 625 -2.66 -39.81 -9.30
CA ASP A 625 -3.86 -38.96 -9.32
C ASP A 625 -3.73 -37.69 -8.45
N HIS A 626 -2.51 -37.28 -8.09
CA HIS A 626 -2.31 -36.13 -7.22
C HIS A 626 -2.60 -34.80 -7.93
N LYS A 627 -3.23 -33.87 -7.21
CA LYS A 627 -3.57 -32.54 -7.73
C LYS A 627 -2.68 -31.49 -7.07
N ALA A 628 -1.84 -30.84 -7.87
CA ALA A 628 -1.22 -29.57 -7.51
C ALA A 628 -1.95 -28.44 -8.23
N MET A 629 -2.15 -27.31 -7.53
CA MET A 629 -2.85 -26.16 -8.09
C MET A 629 -1.92 -25.31 -8.95
N LEU A 630 -2.39 -24.97 -10.14
CA LEU A 630 -1.72 -24.12 -11.11
C LEU A 630 -2.42 -22.77 -11.25
N THR A 631 -1.68 -21.66 -11.07
CA THR A 631 -2.21 -20.29 -11.27
C THR A 631 -1.16 -19.44 -11.96
N GLY A 632 -1.56 -18.56 -12.87
CA GLY A 632 -0.64 -17.64 -13.53
C GLY A 632 -1.20 -17.03 -14.80
N THR A 633 -0.30 -16.74 -15.74
CA THR A 633 -0.62 -16.06 -17.00
C THR A 633 -0.01 -16.81 -18.17
N PHE A 634 -0.67 -16.72 -19.31
CA PHE A 634 -0.17 -17.21 -20.60
C PHE A 634 -0.37 -16.12 -21.65
N ALA A 635 0.62 -15.88 -22.49
CA ALA A 635 0.59 -14.89 -23.56
C ALA A 635 0.99 -15.58 -24.87
N CYS A 636 0.24 -15.34 -25.93
CA CYS A 636 0.50 -15.86 -27.26
C CYS A 636 -0.22 -14.96 -28.26
N ALA A 637 0.53 -14.14 -29.00
CA ALA A 637 -0.05 -13.17 -29.93
C ALA A 637 -0.81 -13.83 -31.09
N GLY A 638 -0.45 -15.07 -31.45
CA GLY A 638 -1.16 -15.88 -32.44
C GLY A 638 -2.55 -16.35 -32.00
N LEU A 639 -2.86 -16.30 -30.69
CA LEU A 639 -4.18 -16.62 -30.16
C LEU A 639 -4.99 -15.35 -29.89
N LYS A 640 -6.23 -15.34 -30.41
CA LYS A 640 -7.19 -14.26 -30.14
C LYS A 640 -7.46 -14.14 -28.64
N GLY A 641 -7.48 -12.90 -28.15
CA GLY A 641 -7.79 -12.61 -26.75
C GLY A 641 -6.61 -12.74 -25.78
N SER A 642 -5.37 -12.81 -26.28
CA SER A 642 -4.17 -12.72 -25.44
C SER A 642 -4.07 -11.37 -24.71
N PRO A 643 -3.60 -11.31 -23.44
CA PRO A 643 -3.12 -12.40 -22.61
C PRO A 643 -4.25 -13.19 -21.91
N PHE A 644 -3.92 -14.39 -21.45
CA PHE A 644 -4.81 -15.33 -20.80
C PHE A 644 -4.50 -15.47 -19.32
N LEU A 645 -5.55 -15.57 -18.51
CA LEU A 645 -5.46 -15.85 -17.09
C LEU A 645 -5.63 -17.34 -16.85
N VAL A 646 -4.64 -17.96 -16.20
CA VAL A 646 -4.72 -19.33 -15.69
C VAL A 646 -5.17 -19.23 -14.25
N GLN A 647 -6.46 -19.47 -14.00
CA GLN A 647 -6.99 -19.42 -12.65
C GLN A 647 -6.60 -20.67 -11.87
N ARG A 648 -6.81 -21.84 -12.49
CA ARG A 648 -6.69 -23.17 -11.88
C ARG A 648 -6.33 -24.19 -12.94
N GLY A 649 -5.65 -25.24 -12.48
CA GLY A 649 -5.44 -26.46 -13.25
C GLY A 649 -4.65 -27.47 -12.45
N ASN A 650 -4.42 -28.61 -13.07
CA ASN A 650 -3.70 -29.73 -12.49
C ASN A 650 -2.26 -29.73 -13.00
N PHE A 651 -1.33 -29.93 -12.07
CA PHE A 651 0.03 -30.29 -12.39
C PHE A 651 0.31 -31.70 -11.88
N HIS A 652 0.71 -32.59 -12.79
CA HIS A 652 1.08 -33.97 -12.47
C HIS A 652 2.59 -34.15 -12.61
N LEU A 653 3.24 -34.49 -11.51
CA LEU A 653 4.66 -34.80 -11.44
C LEU A 653 4.86 -36.32 -11.57
N PHE A 654 5.65 -36.78 -12.54
CA PHE A 654 6.04 -38.20 -12.66
C PHE A 654 4.93 -39.19 -13.04
N SER A 655 3.95 -38.79 -13.86
CA SER A 655 2.99 -39.74 -14.42
C SER A 655 3.68 -40.74 -15.36
N LEU A 656 3.28 -42.00 -15.33
CA LEU A 656 3.81 -43.04 -16.23
C LEU A 656 3.53 -42.66 -17.69
N ASP A 657 4.58 -42.61 -18.51
CA ASP A 657 4.39 -42.51 -19.96
C ASP A 657 4.02 -43.90 -20.51
N LEU A 658 2.78 -44.05 -20.95
CA LEU A 658 2.28 -45.30 -21.55
C LEU A 658 2.85 -45.52 -22.97
N LYS A 659 3.41 -44.48 -23.61
CA LYS A 659 3.97 -44.55 -24.97
C LYS A 659 5.44 -45.00 -24.97
N ALA A 660 6.20 -44.78 -23.90
CA ALA A 660 7.62 -45.12 -23.80
C ALA A 660 8.01 -45.74 -22.44
N PRO A 661 8.30 -47.06 -22.38
CA PRO A 661 8.69 -47.74 -21.15
C PRO A 661 9.94 -47.14 -20.50
N GLY A 662 9.90 -46.89 -19.18
CA GLY A 662 11.04 -46.35 -18.42
C GLY A 662 11.15 -44.81 -18.40
N THR A 663 10.17 -44.11 -18.99
CA THR A 663 10.09 -42.65 -18.97
C THR A 663 8.89 -42.17 -18.13
N LYS A 664 8.98 -40.95 -17.62
CA LYS A 664 7.92 -40.31 -16.84
C LYS A 664 7.60 -38.93 -17.40
N ASN A 665 6.34 -38.52 -17.32
CA ASN A 665 5.88 -37.22 -17.79
C ASN A 665 5.71 -36.21 -16.65
N LEU A 666 5.96 -34.94 -16.96
CA LEU A 666 5.44 -33.80 -16.20
C LEU A 666 4.34 -33.18 -17.03
N THR A 667 3.11 -33.22 -16.54
CA THR A 667 1.93 -32.76 -17.27
C THR A 667 1.38 -31.47 -16.66
N TYR A 668 1.11 -30.51 -17.51
CA TYR A 668 0.47 -29.22 -17.25
C TYR A 668 -0.89 -29.27 -17.93
N ASP A 669 -1.97 -29.20 -17.16
CA ASP A 669 -3.32 -29.38 -17.68
C ASP A 669 -4.24 -28.34 -17.03
N PHE A 670 -4.66 -27.33 -17.79
CA PHE A 670 -5.39 -26.20 -17.23
C PHE A 670 -6.24 -25.46 -18.26
N ASP A 671 -7.30 -24.83 -17.77
CA ASP A 671 -8.10 -23.89 -18.55
C ASP A 671 -7.53 -22.48 -18.42
N MET A 672 -7.61 -21.73 -19.51
CA MET A 672 -7.17 -20.34 -19.59
C MET A 672 -8.27 -19.45 -20.15
N LEU A 673 -8.48 -18.31 -19.48
CA LEU A 673 -9.49 -17.32 -19.83
C LEU A 673 -8.84 -16.14 -20.54
N SER A 674 -9.35 -15.74 -21.69
CA SER A 674 -8.87 -14.59 -22.46
C SER A 674 -9.46 -13.27 -21.97
N ILE A 675 -8.82 -12.14 -22.32
CA ILE A 675 -9.32 -10.80 -21.97
C ILE A 675 -10.66 -10.43 -22.65
N ASP A 676 -11.07 -11.17 -23.68
CA ASP A 676 -12.35 -11.03 -24.37
C ASP A 676 -13.36 -12.15 -24.01
N GLY A 677 -13.07 -12.94 -22.97
CA GLY A 677 -14.03 -13.87 -22.36
C GLY A 677 -14.06 -15.29 -22.94
N HIS A 678 -13.25 -15.60 -23.95
CA HIS A 678 -13.11 -16.96 -24.50
C HIS A 678 -12.32 -17.87 -23.54
N LYS A 679 -12.74 -19.14 -23.47
CA LYS A 679 -12.04 -20.18 -22.72
C LYS A 679 -11.31 -21.12 -23.67
N TYR A 680 -10.06 -21.41 -23.33
CA TYR A 680 -9.21 -22.38 -24.02
C TYR A 680 -8.68 -23.38 -23.01
N HIS A 681 -8.45 -24.61 -23.47
CA HIS A 681 -7.81 -25.64 -22.68
C HIS A 681 -6.36 -25.79 -23.13
N PHE A 682 -5.45 -25.86 -22.16
CA PHE A 682 -4.02 -26.06 -22.36
C PHE A 682 -3.64 -27.42 -21.80
N HIS A 683 -3.13 -28.28 -22.67
CA HIS A 683 -2.53 -29.55 -22.29
C HIS A 683 -1.08 -29.58 -22.75
N GLY A 684 -0.14 -29.67 -21.81
CA GLY A 684 1.28 -29.75 -22.11
C GLY A 684 1.99 -30.83 -21.32
N TYR A 685 2.97 -31.51 -21.92
CA TYR A 685 3.77 -32.50 -21.21
C TYR A 685 5.27 -32.41 -21.54
N LYS A 686 6.10 -32.71 -20.55
CA LYS A 686 7.56 -32.87 -20.68
C LYS A 686 7.91 -34.33 -20.43
N VAL A 687 8.73 -34.91 -21.30
CA VAL A 687 9.24 -36.28 -21.14
C VAL A 687 10.53 -36.24 -20.32
N VAL A 688 10.62 -37.06 -19.26
CA VAL A 688 11.81 -37.20 -18.42
C VAL A 688 12.33 -38.63 -18.40
N ASP A 689 13.63 -38.76 -18.66
CA ASP A 689 14.39 -40.00 -18.56
C ASP A 689 14.68 -40.34 -17.08
N SER A 690 14.52 -41.60 -16.71
CA SER A 690 14.72 -42.12 -15.35
C SER A 690 16.16 -41.99 -14.82
N SER A 691 17.15 -41.74 -15.67
CA SER A 691 18.55 -41.48 -15.30
C SER A 691 18.79 -40.15 -14.57
N VAL A 692 17.82 -39.23 -14.59
CA VAL A 692 17.95 -37.86 -14.02
C VAL A 692 17.17 -37.67 -12.70
N ALA A 693 16.46 -38.70 -12.25
CA ALA A 693 15.45 -38.62 -11.18
C ALA A 693 15.98 -38.28 -9.77
N LEU A 694 17.28 -38.44 -9.51
CA LEU A 694 17.88 -38.31 -8.17
C LEU A 694 18.59 -36.97 -7.90
N GLY A 695 18.50 -36.00 -8.82
CA GLY A 695 19.17 -34.70 -8.67
C GLY A 695 18.24 -33.53 -9.05
N PRO A 696 17.67 -32.78 -8.08
CA PRO A 696 16.70 -31.73 -8.36
C PRO A 696 17.18 -30.73 -9.43
N LEU A 697 18.38 -30.18 -9.26
CA LEU A 697 18.96 -29.19 -10.18
C LEU A 697 19.31 -29.75 -11.58
N ARG A 698 19.67 -31.04 -11.68
CA ARG A 698 20.00 -31.71 -12.97
C ARG A 698 18.74 -32.18 -13.71
N PHE A 699 17.68 -32.47 -12.97
CA PHE A 699 16.35 -32.79 -13.48
C PHE A 699 15.71 -31.57 -14.17
N TRP A 700 15.76 -30.40 -13.53
CA TRP A 700 15.23 -29.14 -14.08
C TRP A 700 15.95 -28.67 -15.36
N SER A 701 17.24 -29.03 -15.54
CA SER A 701 17.99 -28.71 -16.76
C SER A 701 17.76 -29.70 -17.91
N ALA A 702 17.36 -30.95 -17.64
CA ALA A 702 17.10 -31.98 -18.64
C ALA A 702 15.69 -31.88 -19.29
N ALA A 703 14.70 -31.34 -18.57
CA ALA A 703 13.30 -31.24 -18.99
C ALA A 703 13.00 -29.94 -19.78
N SER A 704 13.76 -29.70 -20.85
CA SER A 704 13.80 -28.41 -21.55
C SER A 704 12.89 -28.30 -22.79
N THR A 705 12.06 -29.30 -23.07
CA THR A 705 11.07 -29.24 -24.17
C THR A 705 9.70 -29.56 -23.62
N LEU A 706 8.76 -28.64 -23.82
CA LEU A 706 7.34 -28.84 -23.53
C LEU A 706 6.60 -29.05 -24.86
N TYR A 707 5.86 -30.15 -24.96
CA TYR A 707 4.92 -30.41 -26.04
C TYR A 707 3.56 -29.88 -25.60
N VAL A 708 2.94 -29.01 -26.40
CA VAL A 708 1.71 -28.30 -26.01
C VAL A 708 0.65 -28.52 -27.07
N THR A 709 -0.57 -28.81 -26.62
CA THR A 709 -1.81 -28.78 -27.39
C THR A 709 -2.76 -27.74 -26.79
N ILE A 710 -3.34 -26.88 -27.64
CA ILE A 710 -4.38 -25.91 -27.24
C ILE A 710 -5.67 -26.21 -27.98
N SER A 711 -6.79 -26.27 -27.26
CA SER A 711 -8.13 -26.53 -27.80
C SER A 711 -9.15 -25.50 -27.31
N HIS A 712 -10.22 -25.29 -28.10
CA HIS A 712 -11.38 -24.49 -27.68
C HIS A 712 -12.22 -25.28 -26.67
N VAL A 713 -12.71 -24.60 -25.64
CA VAL A 713 -13.68 -25.17 -24.69
C VAL A 713 -15.08 -24.71 -25.08
N ASP A 714 -15.63 -25.25 -26.17
CA ASP A 714 -17.03 -24.99 -26.53
C ASP A 714 -17.98 -25.83 -25.68
N CYS A 715 -19.07 -25.20 -25.25
CA CYS A 715 -20.13 -25.83 -24.47
C CYS A 715 -20.93 -26.81 -25.34
N GLY A 716 -20.35 -27.98 -25.63
CA GLY A 716 -21.01 -29.12 -26.27
C GLY A 716 -20.79 -29.17 -27.79
N LEU A 717 -20.10 -30.24 -28.20
CA LEU A 717 -19.81 -30.73 -29.56
C LEU A 717 -18.43 -30.31 -30.13
N ASP A 718 -17.61 -31.35 -30.33
CA ASP A 718 -16.31 -31.46 -31.01
C ASP A 718 -15.13 -30.59 -30.54
N GLU A 719 -14.17 -31.25 -29.87
CA GLU A 719 -12.82 -30.76 -29.60
C GLU A 719 -12.05 -30.52 -30.91
N SER A 720 -12.12 -29.32 -31.47
CA SER A 720 -11.20 -28.92 -32.54
C SER A 720 -9.87 -28.47 -31.94
N THR A 721 -8.79 -29.19 -32.28
CA THR A 721 -7.42 -28.81 -31.91
C THR A 721 -6.99 -27.61 -32.74
N LEU A 722 -6.61 -26.50 -32.09
CA LEU A 722 -6.27 -25.23 -32.78
C LEU A 722 -4.77 -25.08 -33.04
N GLY A 723 -3.93 -25.79 -32.28
CA GLY A 723 -2.48 -25.71 -32.43
C GLY A 723 -1.75 -26.71 -31.56
N ARG A 724 -0.65 -27.26 -32.08
CA ARG A 724 0.28 -28.14 -31.37
C ARG A 724 1.71 -27.66 -31.60
N VAL A 725 2.58 -27.54 -30.59
CA VAL A 725 4.01 -27.19 -30.80
C VAL A 725 4.97 -27.89 -29.82
N SER A 726 6.23 -28.13 -30.25
CA SER A 726 7.39 -28.43 -29.40
C SER A 726 8.24 -27.17 -29.09
N GLY A 727 8.43 -26.82 -27.83
CA GLY A 727 9.54 -25.97 -27.34
C GLY A 727 9.14 -24.80 -26.42
N PRO A 728 9.91 -24.49 -25.35
CA PRO A 728 11.32 -24.03 -25.42
C PRO A 728 12.29 -24.50 -24.30
N ARG A 729 13.61 -24.33 -24.52
CA ARG A 729 14.68 -24.54 -23.51
C ARG A 729 14.48 -23.62 -22.29
N SER A 730 14.57 -24.21 -21.09
CA SER A 730 14.67 -23.47 -19.83
C SER A 730 15.91 -22.58 -19.85
N ASN A 731 15.77 -21.32 -19.43
CA ASN A 731 16.92 -20.45 -19.19
C ASN A 731 17.22 -20.52 -17.68
N PRO A 732 18.29 -21.21 -17.24
CA PRO A 732 18.65 -21.22 -15.84
C PRO A 732 19.20 -19.83 -15.47
N ALA A 733 18.43 -19.04 -14.75
CA ALA A 733 19.02 -18.05 -13.86
C ALA A 733 19.60 -18.83 -12.67
N PRO A 734 20.92 -18.79 -12.40
CA PRO A 734 21.44 -19.38 -11.18
C PRO A 734 20.80 -18.65 -9.99
N ALA A 735 20.00 -19.36 -9.21
CA ALA A 735 19.73 -18.92 -7.84
C ALA A 735 21.09 -18.88 -7.15
N SER A 736 21.61 -17.67 -6.90
CA SER A 736 22.78 -17.50 -6.06
C SER A 736 22.41 -18.02 -4.67
N TRP A 737 22.93 -19.19 -4.33
CA TRP A 737 22.94 -19.70 -2.98
C TRP A 737 23.87 -18.82 -2.16
N ALA A 738 23.34 -17.73 -1.60
CA ALA A 738 23.95 -17.10 -0.44
C ALA A 738 23.56 -17.91 0.80
N THR A 739 24.18 -19.07 0.97
CA THR A 739 24.25 -19.72 2.27
C THR A 739 25.26 -18.95 3.12
N SER A 740 24.77 -18.04 3.96
CA SER A 740 25.53 -17.64 5.15
C SER A 740 25.14 -18.59 6.28
N PRO A 741 26.09 -19.22 7.01
CA PRO A 741 25.76 -20.23 8.00
C PRO A 741 25.31 -19.55 9.28
N SER A 742 24.00 -19.52 9.54
CA SER A 742 23.47 -19.26 10.88
C SER A 742 22.79 -20.51 11.42
N ASN A 743 23.49 -21.15 12.35
CA ASN A 743 23.09 -22.17 13.32
C ASN A 743 21.57 -22.29 13.59
N PRO A 744 21.00 -23.51 13.65
CA PRO A 744 19.64 -23.71 14.14
C PRO A 744 19.64 -23.64 15.67
N ARG A 745 19.08 -22.56 16.23
CA ARG A 745 18.53 -22.60 17.60
C ARG A 745 17.01 -22.68 17.49
N ALA A 746 16.49 -23.82 17.92
CA ALA A 746 15.08 -24.01 18.22
C ALA A 746 14.62 -22.97 19.24
N SER A 747 13.57 -22.22 18.92
CA SER A 747 12.78 -21.46 19.90
C SER A 747 11.50 -22.24 20.17
N SER A 748 11.51 -23.04 21.24
CA SER A 748 10.31 -23.50 21.91
C SER A 748 9.78 -22.35 22.77
N SER A 749 8.57 -21.88 22.47
CA SER A 749 7.78 -21.06 23.38
C SER A 749 6.96 -22.00 24.29
N PRO A 750 7.05 -21.91 25.62
CA PRO A 750 6.23 -22.73 26.51
C PRO A 750 4.81 -22.15 26.60
N LEU A 751 3.82 -23.02 26.39
CA LEU A 751 2.45 -22.85 26.82
C LEU A 751 2.41 -22.77 28.36
N SER A 752 1.86 -21.69 28.90
CA SER A 752 1.57 -21.53 30.33
C SER A 752 0.41 -22.45 30.71
N SER A 753 0.71 -23.48 31.51
CA SER A 753 -0.25 -24.32 32.19
C SER A 753 -0.89 -23.57 33.37
N SER A 754 -2.22 -23.61 33.41
CA SER A 754 -3.07 -23.34 34.56
C SER A 754 -2.66 -24.15 35.80
N ASN A 755 -2.56 -23.52 36.96
CA ASN A 755 -2.63 -24.20 38.26
C ASN A 755 -3.51 -23.39 39.24
N ASN A 756 -4.72 -23.91 39.47
CA ASN A 756 -5.45 -23.89 40.75
C ASN A 756 -4.59 -24.68 41.77
N THR A 757 -4.47 -24.42 43.08
CA THR A 757 -5.41 -23.99 44.15
C THR A 757 -4.57 -23.74 45.46
N PRO A 758 -5.16 -23.35 46.63
CA PRO A 758 -4.65 -22.39 47.66
C PRO A 758 -3.89 -23.09 48.84
N PRO A 759 -3.50 -22.46 49.97
CA PRO A 759 -3.72 -21.10 50.52
C PRO A 759 -2.47 -20.20 50.66
#